data_AF-A0A800AE90-F1
#
_entry.id   AF-A0A800AE90-F1
#
_cell.length_a   1.000
_cell.length_b   1.000
_cell.length_c   1.000
_cell.angle_alpha   90.00
_cell.angle_beta   90.00
_cell.angle_gamma   90.00
#
_symmetry.space_group_name_H-M   'P 1'
#
loop_
_entity.id
_entity.type
_entity.pdbx_description
1 polymer ?
#
loop_
_entity_poly.entity_id
_entity_poly.type
_entity_poly.pdbx_seq_one_letter_code
_entity_poly.pdbx_strand_id
1 'polypeptide(L)'
;MDIAVAQYDEYKALPGADIQWPVFNFAICIDSTTEYGSTVTDEEMYRNTAELLYHWHVSDAQGVVLTGVDNEKLNYPKTFQNTPVPAFVTMGYRALEFPENLMRDYFESRFLYELFEYGLIGKPYEGALPSEDVREEELDNTLERGIFRYLFTDNTEEGVPNLQNTRQEAIERYLSSLTLSRFQEEGEDEIDADKIGDSSRLDAFISDSETIISALERELDRDFDSADSSTGNDRLLRFMAQGYRAETYELTGSLERAIESAILRYGLNYTIEFVRQLSIDCQQRVQALTDERNQKQARRRDLDAEIEDAKSECLSARREREKQSALNKLYTVLREDISLAGETDTIEQQIRILNDLSQGESGILDDYRHRLEALKLLVQERLEGKQESGETTGLADIYKINLPERFVATQQEVTTTYLPDVASFVAGRTWRKEHLFSSLYRNLVEQARLPSGGEEPLRYGEDYGRDPERQGLHRALWQMLTDRGITGIDGGYEREGEVAFFQRFFGRQNPQEVSTAVVQLENFARGYIQRMLQTSDEIREELNRPLIDRFNAIPDNAEKQRIKDKFSDKGTQTFCRMIGRTGAQPTTYNVYAGNNQALAQVLGFVPDNNQYQFVFEDTPNRLLKIKVQTRHTLKGYPHYPVYSQIYNQFREEKLYPHIHKDFNLYGVWNAMQPPPEESELLDLFVQTLLYREMFEIAYQQQNDLVDALIHQDLRLTGEQETEVSPLIVEEEGERVVAYLCSKIAIKNNKLVLERGNYERVDSDVLDFKTIYDGFHRSSERPAIQEALEQFDKHFRQGATSLWLDILPQAREQLEEKVKDGLGEPDEVGTFYKELNNHLVTIGDELQSHLQQAPSALTQPTPTLQRKKLRV
;
A
#
# COMPACT_ATOMS: atom_id res chain seq x y z
N MET A 1 -23.64 -66.50 30.32
CA MET A 1 -22.33 -66.62 30.98
C MET A 1 -22.21 -65.36 31.81
N ASP A 2 -22.49 -65.50 33.11
CA ASP A 2 -22.12 -64.50 34.11
C ASP A 2 -20.59 -64.34 34.10
N ILE A 3 -20.11 -63.15 34.45
CA ILE A 3 -18.86 -62.79 35.16
C ILE A 3 -18.73 -61.26 34.94
N ALA A 4 -19.24 -60.46 35.87
CA ALA A 4 -18.59 -60.02 37.11
C ALA A 4 -17.74 -58.76 36.91
N VAL A 5 -18.33 -57.69 37.42
CA VAL A 5 -17.77 -56.41 37.81
C VAL A 5 -16.43 -56.57 38.53
N ALA A 6 -15.37 -55.92 38.03
CA ALA A 6 -14.24 -55.51 38.85
C ALA A 6 -14.41 -54.02 39.17
N GLN A 7 -14.87 -53.76 40.40
CA GLN A 7 -14.83 -52.44 41.02
C GLN A 7 -13.36 -52.07 41.25
N TYR A 8 -12.91 -50.94 40.68
CA TYR A 8 -11.71 -50.27 41.20
C TYR A 8 -12.10 -49.58 42.52
N ASP A 9 -11.75 -50.23 43.64
CA ASP A 9 -12.06 -49.83 45.01
C ASP A 9 -11.09 -48.78 45.60
N GLU A 10 -10.21 -48.16 44.81
CA GLU A 10 -9.19 -47.24 45.37
C GLU A 10 -9.69 -45.83 45.74
N TYR A 11 -10.93 -45.45 45.41
CA TYR A 11 -11.52 -44.19 45.89
C TYR A 11 -12.34 -44.30 47.19
N LYS A 12 -12.38 -45.47 47.84
CA LYS A 12 -13.16 -45.68 49.08
C LYS A 12 -12.41 -45.46 50.40
N ALA A 13 -11.15 -45.03 50.38
CA ALA A 13 -10.32 -45.03 51.60
C ALA A 13 -9.84 -43.65 52.07
N LEU A 14 -10.61 -42.58 51.86
CA LEU A 14 -10.39 -41.30 52.57
C LEU A 14 -11.60 -40.98 53.46
N PRO A 15 -11.42 -40.79 54.78
CA PRO A 15 -12.46 -40.25 55.64
C PRO A 15 -12.81 -38.83 55.15
N GLY A 16 -13.98 -38.68 54.53
CA GLY A 16 -14.38 -37.45 53.84
C GLY A 16 -15.21 -37.64 52.56
N ALA A 17 -15.50 -38.89 52.16
CA ALA A 17 -16.20 -39.25 50.92
C ALA A 17 -17.65 -38.71 50.72
N ASP A 18 -18.18 -37.90 51.65
CA ASP A 18 -19.46 -37.19 51.46
C ASP A 18 -19.29 -35.78 50.84
N ILE A 19 -18.06 -35.35 50.53
CA ILE A 19 -17.80 -34.04 49.91
C ILE A 19 -17.46 -34.25 48.43
N GLN A 20 -18.45 -34.10 47.54
CA GLN A 20 -18.19 -33.95 46.11
C GLN A 20 -17.56 -32.58 45.86
N TRP A 21 -16.34 -32.57 45.32
CA TRP A 21 -15.72 -31.38 44.77
C TRP A 21 -16.50 -30.94 43.52
N PRO A 22 -16.90 -29.67 43.36
CA PRO A 22 -17.50 -29.19 42.13
C PRO A 22 -16.51 -29.36 40.97
N VAL A 23 -16.92 -30.04 39.89
CA VAL A 23 -16.10 -30.31 38.69
C VAL A 23 -15.66 -29.01 37.98
N PHE A 24 -16.34 -27.90 38.25
CA PHE A 24 -16.00 -26.57 37.74
C PHE A 24 -15.96 -25.60 38.91
N ASN A 25 -14.79 -25.39 39.49
CA ASN A 25 -14.57 -24.24 40.36
C ASN A 25 -14.08 -23.10 39.47
N PHE A 26 -14.99 -22.21 39.08
CA PHE A 26 -14.79 -21.09 38.13
C PHE A 26 -14.82 -21.46 36.64
N ALA A 27 -16.01 -21.54 36.07
CA ALA A 27 -16.16 -21.40 34.62
C ALA A 27 -16.68 -19.99 34.31
N ILE A 28 -15.98 -19.27 33.44
CA ILE A 28 -16.45 -17.99 32.89
C ILE A 28 -17.31 -18.31 31.68
N CYS A 29 -18.60 -17.96 31.73
CA CYS A 29 -19.49 -18.07 30.59
C CYS A 29 -19.33 -16.85 29.69
N ILE A 30 -18.93 -17.10 28.45
CA ILE A 30 -18.82 -16.10 27.37
C ILE A 30 -19.60 -16.64 26.15
N ASP A 31 -20.34 -15.75 25.51
CA ASP A 31 -21.27 -16.00 24.43
C ASP A 31 -21.33 -14.74 23.53
N SER A 32 -21.77 -14.90 22.29
CA SER A 32 -21.93 -13.81 21.32
C SER A 32 -23.07 -12.86 21.70
N THR A 33 -23.96 -13.29 22.60
CA THR A 33 -25.09 -12.49 23.09
C THR A 33 -24.87 -12.01 24.52
N THR A 34 -24.85 -10.70 24.69
CA THR A 34 -24.77 -10.01 25.99
C THR A 34 -26.02 -10.21 26.86
N GLU A 35 -25.94 -9.88 28.17
CA GLU A 35 -27.03 -10.09 29.12
C GLU A 35 -28.35 -9.36 28.77
N TYR A 36 -28.29 -8.26 27.99
CA TYR A 36 -29.48 -7.54 27.51
C TYR A 36 -29.82 -7.81 26.03
N GLY A 37 -29.15 -8.76 25.38
CA GLY A 37 -29.52 -9.24 24.05
C GLY A 37 -28.86 -8.52 22.88
N SER A 38 -27.81 -7.73 23.10
CA SER A 38 -26.94 -7.26 22.00
C SER A 38 -26.05 -8.41 21.54
N THR A 39 -25.98 -8.63 20.24
CA THR A 39 -25.13 -9.65 19.60
C THR A 39 -23.86 -9.01 19.07
N VAL A 40 -22.72 -9.61 19.34
CA VAL A 40 -21.42 -9.27 18.76
C VAL A 40 -21.00 -10.37 17.78
N THR A 41 -20.14 -10.04 16.82
CA THR A 41 -19.54 -11.05 15.93
C THR A 41 -18.60 -11.98 16.71
N ASP A 42 -18.31 -13.17 16.18
CA ASP A 42 -17.41 -14.12 16.84
C ASP A 42 -15.99 -13.55 17.02
N GLU A 43 -15.49 -12.81 16.02
CA GLU A 43 -14.19 -12.15 16.08
C GLU A 43 -14.15 -11.08 17.18
N GLU A 44 -15.19 -10.25 17.27
CA GLU A 44 -15.32 -9.27 18.36
C GLU A 44 -15.42 -9.96 19.72
N MET A 45 -16.18 -11.06 19.83
CA MET A 45 -16.27 -11.84 21.06
C MET A 45 -14.90 -12.34 21.50
N TYR A 46 -14.10 -12.94 20.60
CA TYR A 46 -12.75 -13.41 20.94
C TYR A 46 -11.82 -12.27 21.34
N ARG A 47 -11.80 -11.16 20.58
CA ARG A 47 -10.97 -9.99 20.88
C ARG A 47 -11.33 -9.39 22.24
N ASN A 48 -12.62 -9.17 22.49
CA ASN A 48 -13.14 -8.61 23.74
C ASN A 48 -12.86 -9.56 24.92
N THR A 49 -12.93 -10.87 24.71
CA THR A 49 -12.58 -11.88 25.71
C THR A 49 -11.11 -11.86 26.06
N ALA A 50 -10.24 -11.82 25.06
CA ALA A 50 -8.79 -11.76 25.26
C ALA A 50 -8.39 -10.51 26.05
N GLU A 51 -8.97 -9.36 25.69
CA GLU A 51 -8.76 -8.09 26.40
C GLU A 51 -9.27 -8.14 27.84
N LEU A 52 -10.47 -8.69 28.05
CA LEU A 52 -11.03 -8.89 29.39
C LEU A 52 -10.12 -9.77 30.26
N LEU A 53 -9.66 -10.91 29.73
CA LEU A 53 -8.79 -11.83 30.45
C LEU A 53 -7.42 -11.20 30.73
N TYR A 54 -6.86 -10.43 29.80
CA TYR A 54 -5.63 -9.68 30.01
C TYR A 54 -5.74 -8.75 31.23
N HIS A 55 -6.75 -7.88 31.27
CA HIS A 55 -6.93 -6.93 32.37
C HIS A 55 -7.34 -7.62 33.67
N TRP A 56 -8.02 -8.78 33.60
CA TRP A 56 -8.35 -9.60 34.75
C TRP A 56 -7.10 -10.27 35.38
N HIS A 57 -6.10 -10.65 34.59
CA HIS A 57 -4.94 -11.42 35.05
C HIS A 57 -3.64 -10.61 35.24
N VAL A 58 -3.43 -9.53 34.49
CA VAL A 58 -2.18 -8.73 34.54
C VAL A 58 -2.17 -7.73 35.69
N SER A 59 -3.33 -7.39 36.23
CA SER A 59 -3.45 -6.41 37.30
C SER A 59 -3.25 -7.03 38.68
N ASP A 60 -2.79 -6.23 39.66
CA ASP A 60 -2.94 -6.51 41.10
C ASP A 60 -4.44 -6.63 41.54
N ALA A 61 -5.37 -6.77 40.59
CA ALA A 61 -6.81 -7.00 40.77
C ALA A 61 -7.14 -8.25 41.59
N GLN A 62 -6.17 -9.12 41.86
CA GLN A 62 -6.39 -10.37 42.60
C GLN A 62 -6.80 -10.16 44.06
N GLY A 63 -6.50 -9.00 44.64
CA GLY A 63 -6.60 -8.79 46.09
C GLY A 63 -8.01 -8.89 46.69
N VAL A 64 -8.99 -8.12 46.20
CA VAL A 64 -10.29 -7.93 46.89
C VAL A 64 -11.43 -8.61 46.15
N VAL A 65 -11.55 -8.41 44.84
CA VAL A 65 -12.63 -9.00 44.06
C VAL A 65 -12.46 -10.51 43.93
N LEU A 66 -11.28 -10.99 43.53
CA LEU A 66 -10.97 -12.43 43.44
C LEU A 66 -11.09 -13.13 44.81
N THR A 67 -10.52 -12.55 45.88
CA THR A 67 -10.73 -13.03 47.25
C THR A 67 -12.22 -13.02 47.65
N GLY A 68 -12.99 -12.03 47.22
CA GLY A 68 -14.44 -11.97 47.41
C GLY A 68 -15.14 -13.15 46.73
N VAL A 69 -14.87 -13.37 45.44
CA VAL A 69 -15.42 -14.50 44.68
C VAL A 69 -14.95 -15.85 45.25
N ASP A 70 -13.71 -15.94 45.73
CA ASP A 70 -13.15 -17.11 46.40
C ASP A 70 -13.81 -17.39 47.75
N ASN A 71 -14.07 -16.36 48.55
CA ASN A 71 -14.74 -16.48 49.85
C ASN A 71 -16.22 -16.84 49.72
N GLU A 72 -16.90 -16.43 48.65
CA GLU A 72 -18.25 -16.93 48.35
C GLU A 72 -18.27 -18.46 48.25
N LYS A 73 -17.18 -19.07 47.73
CA LYS A 73 -17.05 -20.53 47.57
C LYS A 73 -16.90 -21.29 48.87
N LEU A 74 -16.27 -20.68 49.89
CA LEU A 74 -16.12 -21.28 51.22
C LEU A 74 -17.46 -21.51 51.94
N ASN A 75 -18.55 -20.89 51.49
CA ASN A 75 -19.88 -21.04 52.08
C ASN A 75 -20.73 -22.20 51.50
N TYR A 76 -20.25 -22.91 50.47
CA TYR A 76 -21.00 -24.00 49.82
C TYR A 76 -20.59 -25.47 50.13
N PRO A 77 -19.78 -25.84 51.14
CA PRO A 77 -19.30 -27.23 51.34
C PRO A 77 -20.37 -28.23 51.83
N LYS A 78 -21.67 -27.94 51.69
CA LYS A 78 -22.79 -28.81 52.14
C LYS A 78 -23.93 -28.93 51.11
N THR A 79 -23.63 -28.89 49.82
CA THR A 79 -24.66 -29.10 48.78
C THR A 79 -25.03 -30.59 48.65
N PHE A 80 -26.27 -30.93 49.00
CA PHE A 80 -26.84 -32.27 48.80
C PHE A 80 -26.94 -32.63 47.31
N GLN A 81 -26.98 -33.93 46.97
CA GLN A 81 -27.30 -34.43 45.63
C GLN A 81 -28.53 -33.70 45.05
N ASN A 82 -28.42 -33.24 43.79
CA ASN A 82 -29.42 -32.47 43.02
C ASN A 82 -29.60 -30.98 43.39
N THR A 83 -28.80 -30.41 44.30
CA THR A 83 -28.83 -28.98 44.60
C THR A 83 -28.01 -28.22 43.53
N PRO A 84 -28.56 -27.18 42.86
CA PRO A 84 -27.79 -26.37 41.91
C PRO A 84 -26.57 -25.73 42.58
N VAL A 85 -25.36 -26.03 42.08
CA VAL A 85 -24.12 -25.43 42.58
C VAL A 85 -23.84 -24.13 41.81
N PRO A 86 -23.63 -23.00 42.51
CA PRO A 86 -23.20 -21.75 41.89
C PRO A 86 -21.73 -21.82 41.47
N ALA A 87 -21.47 -22.36 40.28
CA ALA A 87 -20.13 -22.65 39.75
C ALA A 87 -19.67 -21.70 38.61
N PHE A 88 -20.60 -20.91 38.06
CA PHE A 88 -20.35 -20.07 36.88
C PHE A 88 -20.31 -18.59 37.24
N VAL A 89 -19.46 -17.87 36.51
CA VAL A 89 -19.41 -16.41 36.51
C VAL A 89 -19.67 -15.91 35.09
N THR A 90 -20.33 -14.77 34.96
CA THR A 90 -20.37 -14.03 33.69
C THR A 90 -19.54 -12.78 33.83
N MET A 91 -18.87 -12.39 32.75
CA MET A 91 -18.02 -11.22 32.74
C MET A 91 -18.26 -10.40 31.48
N GLY A 92 -18.03 -9.10 31.58
CA GLY A 92 -17.94 -8.20 30.44
C GLY A 92 -17.36 -6.87 30.88
N TYR A 93 -17.15 -5.97 29.92
CA TYR A 93 -16.52 -4.70 30.23
C TYR A 93 -17.10 -3.53 29.43
N ARG A 94 -16.82 -2.33 29.92
CA ARG A 94 -17.01 -1.07 29.22
C ARG A 94 -15.72 -0.25 29.33
N ALA A 95 -15.16 0.18 28.21
CA ALA A 95 -14.04 1.09 28.11
C ALA A 95 -14.52 2.52 27.85
N LEU A 96 -13.87 3.49 28.47
CA LEU A 96 -13.91 4.91 28.12
C LEU A 96 -12.56 5.20 27.48
N GLU A 97 -12.55 5.66 26.24
CA GLU A 97 -11.32 5.77 25.47
C GLU A 97 -11.28 7.04 24.63
N PHE A 98 -10.09 7.62 24.46
CA PHE A 98 -9.87 8.62 23.43
C PHE A 98 -9.76 7.93 22.05
N PRO A 99 -10.55 8.31 21.04
CA PRO A 99 -10.60 7.68 19.72
C PRO A 99 -9.35 7.93 18.85
N GLU A 100 -8.18 7.47 19.29
CA GLU A 100 -6.90 7.72 18.63
C GLU A 100 -6.84 7.11 17.22
N ASN A 101 -7.23 5.85 17.06
CA ASN A 101 -7.20 5.19 15.75
C ASN A 101 -8.17 5.86 14.76
N LEU A 102 -9.37 6.22 15.21
CA LEU A 102 -10.34 6.94 14.37
C LEU A 102 -9.86 8.37 14.04
N MET A 103 -9.09 9.00 14.92
CA MET A 103 -8.43 10.27 14.62
C MET A 103 -7.38 10.10 13.51
N ARG A 104 -6.51 9.09 13.61
CA ARG A 104 -5.51 8.79 12.58
C ARG A 104 -6.17 8.51 11.23
N ASP A 105 -7.19 7.66 11.22
CA ASP A 105 -7.98 7.33 10.01
C ASP A 105 -8.62 8.57 9.39
N TYR A 106 -9.13 9.49 10.22
CA TYR A 106 -9.71 10.76 9.78
C TYR A 106 -8.68 11.66 9.13
N PHE A 107 -7.52 11.86 9.77
CA PHE A 107 -6.48 12.76 9.29
C PHE A 107 -5.90 12.24 7.97
N GLU A 108 -5.61 10.95 7.91
CA GLU A 108 -5.04 10.31 6.73
C GLU A 108 -6.02 10.30 5.56
N SER A 109 -7.25 9.84 5.77
CA SER A 109 -8.27 9.81 4.71
C SER A 109 -8.62 11.21 4.21
N ARG A 110 -8.76 12.19 5.12
CA ARG A 110 -9.03 13.58 4.76
C ARG A 110 -7.88 14.19 3.96
N PHE A 111 -6.64 13.99 4.41
CA PHE A 111 -5.46 14.51 3.73
C PHE A 111 -5.30 13.93 2.34
N LEU A 112 -5.43 12.61 2.19
CA LEU A 112 -5.34 11.96 0.88
C LEU A 112 -6.43 12.45 -0.08
N TYR A 113 -7.68 12.53 0.39
CA TYR A 113 -8.77 13.07 -0.41
C TYR A 113 -8.48 14.53 -0.83
N GLU A 114 -8.11 15.39 0.12
CA GLU A 114 -7.88 16.81 -0.14
C GLU A 114 -6.66 17.05 -1.05
N LEU A 115 -5.58 16.30 -0.83
CA LEU A 115 -4.36 16.37 -1.63
C LEU A 115 -4.62 15.98 -3.09
N PHE A 116 -5.39 14.93 -3.34
CA PHE A 116 -5.66 14.45 -4.69
C PHE A 116 -6.71 15.33 -5.40
N GLU A 117 -7.81 15.68 -4.72
CA GLU A 117 -8.90 16.49 -5.28
C GLU A 117 -8.49 17.96 -5.46
N TYR A 118 -8.06 18.62 -4.39
CA TYR A 118 -7.80 20.06 -4.43
C TYR A 118 -6.34 20.36 -4.71
N GLY A 119 -5.44 19.44 -4.36
CA GLY A 119 -4.02 19.60 -4.62
C GLY A 119 -3.63 19.24 -6.05
N LEU A 120 -3.76 17.97 -6.41
CA LEU A 120 -3.28 17.45 -7.70
C LEU A 120 -4.24 17.77 -8.84
N ILE A 121 -5.54 17.49 -8.71
CA ILE A 121 -6.50 17.88 -9.76
C ILE A 121 -6.61 19.40 -9.84
N GLY A 122 -6.88 20.05 -8.70
CA GLY A 122 -6.91 21.51 -8.61
C GLY A 122 -8.07 22.16 -9.35
N LYS A 123 -8.14 23.49 -9.27
CA LYS A 123 -9.19 24.27 -9.94
C LYS A 123 -8.92 24.37 -11.45
N PRO A 124 -9.96 24.57 -12.29
CA PRO A 124 -9.81 24.90 -13.70
C PRO A 124 -8.95 26.17 -13.91
N TYR A 125 -8.45 26.37 -15.13
CA TYR A 125 -7.54 27.46 -15.50
C TYR A 125 -7.95 28.84 -14.98
N GLU A 126 -9.19 29.27 -15.27
CA GLU A 126 -9.74 30.55 -14.82
C GLU A 126 -10.04 30.57 -13.31
N GLY A 127 -10.28 29.42 -12.69
CA GLY A 127 -10.62 29.31 -11.27
C GLY A 127 -9.39 29.25 -10.36
N ALA A 128 -8.24 28.82 -10.86
CA ALA A 128 -6.99 28.74 -10.11
C ALA A 128 -6.29 30.11 -10.04
N LEU A 129 -6.33 30.88 -11.13
CA LEU A 129 -5.88 32.27 -11.21
C LEU A 129 -7.03 33.11 -11.77
N PRO A 130 -7.81 33.82 -10.94
CA PRO A 130 -8.98 34.55 -11.44
C PRO A 130 -8.65 35.81 -12.25
N SER A 131 -7.50 36.45 -12.01
CA SER A 131 -7.05 37.61 -12.79
C SER A 131 -6.49 37.19 -14.15
N GLU A 132 -6.98 37.80 -15.23
CA GLU A 132 -6.49 37.58 -16.59
C GLU A 132 -5.07 38.10 -16.77
N ASP A 133 -4.80 39.33 -16.34
CA ASP A 133 -3.48 39.94 -16.38
C ASP A 133 -2.39 39.06 -15.75
N VAL A 134 -2.68 38.42 -14.61
CA VAL A 134 -1.72 37.52 -13.93
C VAL A 134 -1.52 36.21 -14.70
N ARG A 135 -2.57 35.70 -15.36
CA ARG A 135 -2.46 34.50 -16.21
C ARG A 135 -1.61 34.77 -17.45
N GLU A 136 -1.87 35.90 -18.11
CA GLU A 136 -1.10 36.35 -19.28
C GLU A 136 0.35 36.62 -18.87
N GLU A 137 0.60 37.30 -17.74
CA GLU A 137 1.95 37.55 -17.26
C GLU A 137 2.73 36.25 -17.00
N GLU A 138 2.13 35.23 -16.38
CA GLU A 138 2.80 33.94 -16.13
C GLU A 138 3.11 33.19 -17.44
N LEU A 139 2.19 33.28 -18.42
CA LEU A 139 2.32 32.68 -19.74
C LEU A 139 3.44 33.36 -20.55
N ASP A 140 3.39 34.68 -20.69
CA ASP A 140 4.38 35.50 -21.39
C ASP A 140 5.77 35.30 -20.80
N ASN A 141 5.87 35.34 -19.47
CA ASN A 141 7.13 35.10 -18.78
C ASN A 141 7.72 33.72 -19.09
N THR A 142 6.87 32.71 -19.25
CA THR A 142 7.30 31.34 -19.57
C THR A 142 7.69 31.20 -21.03
N LEU A 143 6.98 31.87 -21.95
CA LEU A 143 7.36 31.95 -23.36
C LEU A 143 8.70 32.67 -23.54
N GLU A 144 8.83 33.85 -22.95
CA GLU A 144 10.02 34.69 -23.03
C GLU A 144 11.26 33.94 -22.52
N ARG A 145 11.18 33.39 -21.30
CA ARG A 145 12.33 32.73 -20.66
C ARG A 145 12.53 31.28 -21.09
N GLY A 146 11.47 30.57 -21.43
CA GLY A 146 11.54 29.14 -21.76
C GLY A 146 11.80 28.85 -23.23
N ILE A 147 11.37 29.75 -24.13
CA ILE A 147 11.39 29.53 -25.58
C ILE A 147 12.11 30.68 -26.30
N PHE A 148 11.58 31.90 -26.20
CA PHE A 148 12.00 33.01 -27.05
C PHE A 148 13.43 33.46 -26.81
N ARG A 149 13.94 33.34 -25.57
CA ARG A 149 15.34 33.64 -25.26
C ARG A 149 16.37 32.88 -26.09
N TYR A 150 16.01 31.70 -26.58
CA TYR A 150 16.88 30.86 -27.39
C TYR A 150 16.73 31.12 -28.90
N LEU A 151 15.68 31.82 -29.31
CA LEU A 151 15.30 32.00 -30.71
C LEU A 151 15.48 33.42 -31.21
N PHE A 152 15.17 34.42 -30.38
CA PHE A 152 15.04 35.82 -30.80
C PHE A 152 16.03 36.72 -30.07
N THR A 153 16.49 37.78 -30.74
CA THR A 153 17.47 38.74 -30.21
C THR A 153 16.97 39.61 -29.06
N ASP A 154 15.66 39.66 -28.84
CA ASP A 154 15.03 40.56 -27.85
C ASP A 154 15.40 40.20 -26.39
N ASN A 155 15.96 38.99 -26.18
CA ASN A 155 16.41 38.48 -24.90
C ASN A 155 17.95 38.35 -24.90
N THR A 156 18.64 39.44 -24.55
CA THR A 156 20.11 39.60 -24.63
C THR A 156 20.83 39.11 -23.37
N GLU A 157 20.61 37.86 -22.97
CA GLU A 157 21.36 37.27 -21.85
C GLU A 157 22.73 36.74 -22.34
N GLU A 158 23.82 37.31 -21.83
CA GLU A 158 25.18 36.98 -22.25
C GLU A 158 25.52 35.51 -21.90
N GLY A 159 26.03 34.76 -22.89
CA GLY A 159 26.42 33.36 -22.72
C GLY A 159 25.30 32.33 -22.91
N VAL A 160 24.04 32.76 -23.13
CA VAL A 160 22.95 31.84 -23.48
C VAL A 160 22.95 31.58 -25.00
N PRO A 161 22.87 30.31 -25.45
CA PRO A 161 22.75 30.00 -26.87
C PRO A 161 21.52 30.66 -27.49
N ASN A 162 21.72 31.43 -28.56
CA ASN A 162 20.65 32.12 -29.27
C ASN A 162 20.81 31.94 -30.78
N LEU A 163 19.76 31.40 -31.41
CA LEU A 163 19.76 31.09 -32.83
C LEU A 163 19.97 32.36 -33.68
N GLN A 164 19.13 33.38 -33.50
CA GLN A 164 19.16 34.58 -34.34
C GLN A 164 20.50 35.32 -34.23
N ASN A 165 21.07 35.47 -33.03
CA ASN A 165 22.38 36.09 -32.85
C ASN A 165 23.48 35.32 -33.62
N THR A 166 23.50 33.99 -33.48
CA THR A 166 24.50 33.14 -34.15
C THR A 166 24.37 33.19 -35.68
N ARG A 167 23.12 33.26 -36.18
CA ARG A 167 22.86 33.42 -37.62
C ARG A 167 23.25 34.80 -38.13
N GLN A 168 22.96 35.85 -37.36
CA GLN A 168 23.35 37.22 -37.70
C GLN A 168 24.87 37.37 -37.81
N GLU A 169 25.64 36.78 -36.89
CA GLU A 169 27.11 36.77 -36.96
C GLU A 169 27.63 36.05 -38.21
N ALA A 170 26.99 34.94 -38.62
CA ALA A 170 27.34 34.25 -39.86
C ALA A 170 27.03 35.11 -41.10
N ILE A 171 25.85 35.73 -41.14
CA ILE A 171 25.44 36.64 -42.23
C ILE A 171 26.46 37.78 -42.38
N GLU A 172 26.84 38.44 -41.29
CA GLU A 172 27.82 39.54 -41.30
C GLU A 172 29.21 39.10 -41.78
N ARG A 173 29.64 37.89 -41.42
CA ARG A 173 30.89 37.30 -41.89
C ARG A 173 30.89 37.09 -43.40
N TYR A 174 29.80 36.56 -43.95
CA TYR A 174 29.67 36.35 -45.40
C TYR A 174 29.46 37.66 -46.17
N LEU A 175 28.71 38.62 -45.62
CA LEU A 175 28.59 39.97 -46.19
C LEU A 175 29.96 40.64 -46.35
N SER A 176 30.87 40.42 -45.40
CA SER A 176 32.23 40.95 -45.44
C SER A 176 33.12 40.29 -46.52
N SER A 177 32.71 39.13 -47.05
CA SER A 177 33.45 38.41 -48.10
C SER A 177 33.16 38.92 -49.51
N LEU A 178 32.06 39.63 -49.72
CA LEU A 178 31.76 40.30 -50.98
C LEU A 178 32.64 41.55 -51.12
N THR A 179 33.63 41.49 -52.01
CA THR A 179 34.62 42.58 -52.21
C THR A 179 34.56 43.18 -53.60
N LEU A 180 34.90 44.47 -53.70
CA LEU A 180 35.02 45.18 -54.98
C LEU A 180 36.38 44.99 -55.67
N SER A 181 37.20 44.05 -55.19
CA SER A 181 38.58 43.81 -55.66
C SER A 181 38.70 43.54 -57.17
N ARG A 182 37.67 42.93 -57.78
CA ARG A 182 37.63 42.67 -59.24
C ARG A 182 37.61 43.94 -60.09
N PHE A 183 37.24 45.07 -59.49
CA PHE A 183 37.14 46.37 -60.13
C PHE A 183 38.27 47.32 -59.73
N GLN A 184 39.21 46.90 -58.87
CA GLN A 184 40.38 47.72 -58.49
C GLN A 184 41.52 47.59 -59.51
N GLU A 185 42.34 48.63 -59.68
CA GLU A 185 43.60 48.54 -60.43
C GLU A 185 44.62 47.59 -59.75
N GLU A 186 45.53 46.98 -60.52
CA GLU A 186 46.54 46.08 -59.94
C GLU A 186 47.50 46.85 -59.02
N GLY A 187 47.39 46.64 -57.71
CA GLY A 187 48.27 47.26 -56.72
C GLY A 187 47.80 48.62 -56.19
N GLU A 188 46.60 49.07 -56.57
CA GLU A 188 45.98 50.31 -56.08
C GLU A 188 44.59 50.03 -55.48
N ASP A 189 44.19 50.83 -54.49
CA ASP A 189 42.86 50.72 -53.86
C ASP A 189 41.76 51.40 -54.70
N GLU A 190 42.12 52.10 -55.77
CA GLU A 190 41.19 52.83 -56.64
C GLU A 190 40.45 51.92 -57.63
N ILE A 191 39.16 52.22 -57.84
CA ILE A 191 38.27 51.47 -58.74
C ILE A 191 38.48 51.95 -60.18
N ASP A 192 38.88 51.01 -61.04
CA ASP A 192 39.05 51.18 -62.48
C ASP A 192 37.70 51.22 -63.21
N ALA A 193 37.38 52.39 -63.78
CA ALA A 193 36.14 52.63 -64.50
C ALA A 193 35.97 51.77 -65.77
N ASP A 194 37.05 51.27 -66.36
CA ASP A 194 36.99 50.42 -67.56
C ASP A 194 36.61 48.99 -67.19
N LYS A 195 37.00 48.51 -65.99
CA LYS A 195 36.57 47.21 -65.45
C LYS A 195 35.08 47.16 -65.11
N ILE A 196 34.47 48.30 -64.76
CA ILE A 196 33.02 48.39 -64.48
C ILE A 196 32.20 48.18 -65.76
N GLY A 197 32.71 48.59 -66.92
CA GLY A 197 32.03 48.44 -68.21
C GLY A 197 32.11 47.04 -68.82
N ASP A 198 32.81 46.11 -68.18
CA ASP A 198 33.00 44.74 -68.66
C ASP A 198 31.86 43.83 -68.15
N SER A 199 30.96 43.44 -69.05
CA SER A 199 29.84 42.53 -68.73
C SER A 199 30.31 41.25 -68.06
N SER A 200 31.44 40.67 -68.48
CA SER A 200 31.91 39.40 -67.93
C SER A 200 32.34 39.51 -66.47
N ARG A 201 32.85 40.70 -66.05
CA ARG A 201 33.20 40.98 -64.65
C ARG A 201 31.98 41.23 -63.79
N LEU A 202 30.98 41.93 -64.32
CA LEU A 202 29.70 42.15 -63.63
C LEU A 202 28.95 40.82 -63.45
N ASP A 203 28.91 39.97 -64.49
CA ASP A 203 28.32 38.63 -64.42
C ASP A 203 29.04 37.76 -63.38
N ALA A 204 30.37 37.81 -63.33
CA ALA A 204 31.15 37.11 -62.32
C ALA A 204 30.90 37.64 -60.90
N PHE A 205 30.68 38.95 -60.74
CA PHE A 205 30.40 39.56 -59.43
C PHE A 205 29.02 39.19 -58.89
N ILE A 206 28.01 39.11 -59.77
CA ILE A 206 26.68 38.56 -59.42
C ILE A 206 26.81 37.06 -59.11
N SER A 207 27.60 36.31 -59.89
CA SER A 207 27.85 34.89 -59.60
C SER A 207 28.57 34.65 -58.26
N ASP A 208 29.42 35.60 -57.82
CA ASP A 208 30.01 35.55 -56.48
C ASP A 208 28.96 35.66 -55.38
N SER A 209 27.99 36.56 -55.51
CA SER A 209 26.95 36.71 -54.49
C SER A 209 26.07 35.47 -54.42
N GLU A 210 25.71 34.87 -55.56
CA GLU A 210 24.99 33.58 -55.62
C GLU A 210 25.80 32.45 -54.96
N THR A 211 27.12 32.45 -55.16
CA THR A 211 28.04 31.48 -54.53
C THR A 211 28.12 31.70 -53.03
N ILE A 212 28.14 32.96 -52.58
CA ILE A 212 28.12 33.35 -51.16
C ILE A 212 26.81 32.92 -50.52
N ILE A 213 25.65 33.21 -51.13
CA ILE A 213 24.33 32.77 -50.66
C ILE A 213 24.31 31.25 -50.50
N SER A 214 24.70 30.53 -51.55
CA SER A 214 24.74 29.06 -51.52
C SER A 214 25.70 28.51 -50.45
N ALA A 215 26.77 29.23 -50.12
CA ALA A 215 27.72 28.83 -49.08
C ALA A 215 27.18 29.15 -47.67
N LEU A 216 26.55 30.31 -47.50
CA LEU A 216 25.88 30.74 -46.28
C LEU A 216 24.77 29.75 -45.92
N GLU A 217 23.80 29.51 -46.81
CA GLU A 217 22.68 28.56 -46.59
C GLU A 217 23.22 27.17 -46.16
N ARG A 218 24.24 26.66 -46.87
CA ARG A 218 24.90 25.39 -46.49
C ARG A 218 25.56 25.41 -45.12
N GLU A 219 26.14 26.53 -44.69
CA GLU A 219 26.69 26.66 -43.33
C GLU A 219 25.59 26.73 -42.29
N LEU A 220 24.53 27.51 -42.54
CA LEU A 220 23.40 27.66 -41.62
C LEU A 220 22.68 26.32 -41.42
N ASP A 221 22.41 25.57 -42.48
CA ASP A 221 21.79 24.25 -42.43
C ASP A 221 22.68 23.24 -41.73
N ARG A 222 23.98 23.19 -42.09
CA ARG A 222 24.93 22.28 -41.47
C ARG A 222 25.06 22.54 -39.97
N ASP A 223 25.08 23.79 -39.54
CA ASP A 223 25.11 24.14 -38.13
C ASP A 223 23.80 23.76 -37.42
N PHE A 224 22.65 24.01 -38.06
CA PHE A 224 21.34 23.71 -37.50
C PHE A 224 21.08 22.20 -37.35
N ASP A 225 21.51 21.39 -38.31
CA ASP A 225 21.38 19.93 -38.26
C ASP A 225 22.52 19.25 -37.45
N SER A 226 23.52 20.00 -36.99
CA SER A 226 24.64 19.48 -36.21
C SER A 226 24.27 19.21 -34.76
N ALA A 227 24.50 17.97 -34.29
CA ALA A 227 24.35 17.60 -32.88
C ALA A 227 25.36 18.31 -31.96
N ASP A 228 26.50 18.73 -32.50
CA ASP A 228 27.56 19.39 -31.74
C ASP A 228 27.36 20.90 -31.61
N SER A 229 26.50 21.50 -32.45
CA SER A 229 26.20 22.93 -32.40
C SER A 229 25.32 23.27 -31.20
N SER A 230 25.68 24.32 -30.45
CA SER A 230 24.83 24.87 -29.38
C SER A 230 23.51 25.44 -29.89
N THR A 231 23.46 25.80 -31.18
CA THR A 231 22.27 26.30 -31.89
C THR A 231 21.66 25.27 -32.84
N GLY A 232 22.13 24.01 -32.79
CA GLY A 232 21.50 22.92 -33.52
C GLY A 232 20.11 22.60 -32.97
N ASN A 233 19.19 22.16 -33.84
CA ASN A 233 17.76 21.95 -33.53
C ASN A 233 17.57 21.12 -32.24
N ASP A 234 18.13 19.92 -32.22
CA ASP A 234 17.99 18.98 -31.10
C ASP A 234 18.59 19.51 -29.79
N ARG A 235 19.58 20.39 -29.87
CA ARG A 235 20.26 20.93 -28.68
C ARG A 235 19.51 22.13 -28.14
N LEU A 236 18.99 23.01 -29.01
CA LEU A 236 18.09 24.09 -28.61
C LEU A 236 16.80 23.55 -27.99
N LEU A 237 16.16 22.55 -28.61
CA LEU A 237 14.98 21.90 -28.04
C LEU A 237 15.26 21.28 -26.67
N ARG A 238 16.47 20.73 -26.46
CA ARG A 238 16.91 20.26 -25.14
C ARG A 238 17.09 21.39 -24.14
N PHE A 239 17.70 22.51 -24.53
CA PHE A 239 17.83 23.67 -23.66
C PHE A 239 16.47 24.28 -23.31
N MET A 240 15.52 24.37 -24.25
CA MET A 240 14.16 24.83 -23.96
C MET A 240 13.44 23.91 -22.95
N ALA A 241 13.56 22.59 -23.13
CA ALA A 241 12.98 21.64 -22.19
C ALA A 241 13.62 21.75 -20.80
N GLN A 242 14.95 21.68 -20.71
CA GLN A 242 15.69 21.42 -19.46
C GLN A 242 16.30 22.67 -18.83
N GLY A 243 16.30 23.78 -19.54
CA GLY A 243 17.07 24.97 -19.18
C GLY A 243 18.51 24.91 -19.68
N TYR A 244 19.18 26.05 -19.57
CA TYR A 244 20.60 26.21 -19.88
C TYR A 244 21.36 26.59 -18.62
N ARG A 245 22.52 25.98 -18.42
CA ARG A 245 23.40 26.23 -17.27
C ARG A 245 24.74 26.75 -17.76
N ALA A 246 25.01 28.03 -17.50
CA ALA A 246 26.35 28.59 -17.58
C ALA A 246 27.18 28.17 -16.35
N GLU A 247 28.51 28.08 -16.49
CA GLU A 247 29.43 27.55 -15.45
C GLU A 247 29.33 28.26 -14.08
N THR A 248 28.73 29.45 -14.00
CA THR A 248 28.63 30.28 -12.80
C THR A 248 27.21 30.65 -12.37
N TYR A 249 26.16 30.14 -13.03
CA TYR A 249 24.78 30.61 -12.81
C TYR A 249 23.79 29.48 -12.49
N GLU A 250 22.66 29.86 -11.90
CA GLU A 250 21.50 28.99 -11.68
C GLU A 250 20.89 28.54 -13.01
N LEU A 251 20.32 27.33 -13.04
CA LEU A 251 19.63 26.82 -14.23
C LEU A 251 18.35 27.61 -14.48
N THR A 252 18.36 28.49 -15.48
CA THR A 252 17.20 29.32 -15.86
C THR A 252 16.53 28.79 -17.13
N GLY A 253 15.29 29.20 -17.38
CA GLY A 253 14.58 29.04 -18.67
C GLY A 253 14.29 27.60 -19.12
N SER A 254 13.78 26.79 -18.20
CA SER A 254 13.29 25.42 -18.47
C SER A 254 11.77 25.39 -18.51
N LEU A 255 11.21 24.86 -19.62
CA LEU A 255 9.78 24.57 -19.72
C LEU A 255 9.36 23.47 -18.73
N GLU A 256 10.16 22.43 -18.58
CA GLU A 256 9.86 21.32 -17.66
C GLU A 256 9.78 21.79 -16.19
N ARG A 257 10.63 22.76 -15.78
CA ARG A 257 10.54 23.41 -14.45
C ARG A 257 9.30 24.29 -14.31
N ALA A 258 8.97 25.08 -15.33
CA ALA A 258 7.77 25.91 -15.31
C ALA A 258 6.49 25.07 -15.19
N ILE A 259 6.40 23.97 -15.94
CA ILE A 259 5.27 23.04 -15.88
C ILE A 259 5.16 22.37 -14.51
N GLU A 260 6.28 21.89 -13.93
CA GLU A 260 6.24 21.31 -12.57
C GLU A 260 5.81 22.33 -11.52
N SER A 261 6.33 23.56 -11.60
CA SER A 261 5.92 24.65 -10.73
C SER A 261 4.41 24.91 -10.85
N ALA A 262 3.86 24.92 -12.06
CA ALA A 262 2.41 25.08 -12.28
C ALA A 262 1.59 23.94 -11.64
N ILE A 263 2.04 22.68 -11.68
CA ILE A 263 1.36 21.55 -11.01
C ILE A 263 1.36 21.77 -9.50
N LEU A 264 2.51 22.13 -8.92
CA LEU A 264 2.67 22.32 -7.48
C LEU A 264 1.87 23.51 -6.96
N ARG A 265 1.78 24.59 -7.73
CA ARG A 265 1.05 25.83 -7.37
C ARG A 265 -0.45 25.69 -7.61
N TYR A 266 -0.85 25.25 -8.81
CA TYR A 266 -2.23 25.39 -9.30
C TYR A 266 -2.93 24.06 -9.60
N GLY A 267 -2.18 22.96 -9.77
CA GLY A 267 -2.72 21.64 -10.06
C GLY A 267 -2.79 21.31 -11.56
N LEU A 268 -3.18 20.08 -11.87
CA LEU A 268 -3.17 19.50 -13.22
C LEU A 268 -4.18 20.17 -14.15
N ASN A 269 -5.37 20.53 -13.67
CA ASN A 269 -6.38 21.19 -14.49
C ASN A 269 -5.88 22.52 -15.06
N TYR A 270 -5.23 23.35 -14.23
CA TYR A 270 -4.59 24.58 -14.68
C TYR A 270 -3.43 24.27 -15.62
N THR A 271 -2.54 23.35 -15.24
CA THR A 271 -1.30 23.08 -15.98
C THR A 271 -1.55 22.55 -17.39
N ILE A 272 -2.52 21.66 -17.57
CA ILE A 272 -2.89 21.12 -18.89
C ILE A 272 -3.31 22.25 -19.83
N GLU A 273 -4.14 23.17 -19.33
CA GLU A 273 -4.61 24.31 -20.12
C GLU A 273 -3.48 25.34 -20.36
N PHE A 274 -2.64 25.58 -19.36
CA PHE A 274 -1.45 26.42 -19.49
C PHE A 274 -0.51 25.93 -20.61
N VAL A 275 -0.22 24.62 -20.66
CA VAL A 275 0.57 24.02 -21.75
C VAL A 275 -0.12 24.15 -23.10
N ARG A 276 -1.46 24.03 -23.14
CA ARG A 276 -2.24 24.26 -24.37
C ARG A 276 -2.11 25.71 -24.86
N GLN A 277 -2.16 26.70 -23.97
CA GLN A 277 -1.99 28.11 -24.31
C GLN A 277 -0.56 28.40 -24.81
N LEU A 278 0.47 27.84 -24.17
CA LEU A 278 1.85 27.93 -24.68
C LEU A 278 1.97 27.43 -26.13
N SER A 279 1.29 26.33 -26.46
CA SER A 279 1.27 25.78 -27.82
C SER A 279 0.57 26.72 -28.80
N ILE A 280 -0.55 27.32 -28.41
CA ILE A 280 -1.28 28.29 -29.23
C ILE A 280 -0.41 29.51 -29.54
N ASP A 281 0.28 30.07 -28.55
CA ASP A 281 1.10 31.27 -28.75
C ASP A 281 2.33 30.98 -29.62
N CYS A 282 2.91 29.79 -29.49
CA CYS A 282 3.93 29.32 -30.43
C CYS A 282 3.38 29.26 -31.87
N GLN A 283 2.17 28.73 -32.08
CA GLN A 283 1.54 28.70 -33.41
C GLN A 283 1.22 30.10 -33.94
N GLN A 284 0.76 31.02 -33.10
CA GLN A 284 0.55 32.42 -33.48
C GLN A 284 1.87 33.06 -33.91
N ARG A 285 2.96 32.79 -33.19
CA ARG A 285 4.30 33.27 -33.55
C ARG A 285 4.79 32.66 -34.86
N VAL A 286 4.52 31.37 -35.13
CA VAL A 286 4.81 30.73 -36.43
C VAL A 286 4.08 31.43 -37.57
N GLN A 287 2.81 31.80 -37.38
CA GLN A 287 2.05 32.53 -38.39
C GLN A 287 2.68 33.90 -38.69
N ALA A 288 3.03 34.66 -37.63
CA ALA A 288 3.69 35.97 -37.78
C ALA A 288 5.05 35.85 -38.52
N LEU A 289 5.87 34.85 -38.16
CA LEU A 289 7.14 34.57 -38.84
C LEU A 289 6.96 34.12 -40.28
N THR A 290 5.91 33.36 -40.57
CA THR A 290 5.59 32.94 -41.95
C THR A 290 5.27 34.16 -42.83
N ASP A 291 4.51 35.11 -42.29
CA ASP A 291 4.20 36.36 -42.98
C ASP A 291 5.46 37.21 -43.18
N GLU A 292 6.34 37.30 -42.18
CA GLU A 292 7.63 37.98 -42.28
C GLU A 292 8.54 37.34 -43.34
N ARG A 293 8.67 36.01 -43.33
CA ARG A 293 9.42 35.25 -44.33
C ARG A 293 8.90 35.52 -45.74
N ASN A 294 7.58 35.48 -45.92
CA ASN A 294 6.97 35.72 -47.24
C ASN A 294 7.22 37.16 -47.72
N GLN A 295 7.21 38.15 -46.82
CA GLN A 295 7.58 39.54 -47.14
C GLN A 295 9.05 39.65 -47.57
N LYS A 296 9.99 39.02 -46.86
CA LYS A 296 11.41 39.02 -47.22
C LYS A 296 11.68 38.28 -48.54
N GLN A 297 11.02 37.14 -48.77
CA GLN A 297 11.10 36.42 -50.05
C GLN A 297 10.53 37.22 -51.22
N ALA A 298 9.44 37.96 -51.02
CA ALA A 298 8.91 38.87 -52.03
C ALA A 298 9.91 39.99 -52.34
N ARG A 299 10.52 40.59 -51.32
CA ARG A 299 11.57 41.61 -51.50
C ARG A 299 12.77 41.05 -52.29
N ARG A 300 13.23 39.83 -52.02
CA ARG A 300 14.29 39.18 -52.81
C ARG A 300 13.94 39.06 -54.30
N ARG A 301 12.71 38.67 -54.63
CA ARG A 301 12.26 38.63 -56.04
C ARG A 301 12.26 40.00 -56.71
N ASP A 302 11.97 41.05 -55.95
CA ASP A 302 12.07 42.43 -56.46
C ASP A 302 13.56 42.83 -56.67
N LEU A 303 14.48 42.34 -55.84
CA LEU A 303 15.91 42.57 -56.01
C LEU A 303 16.46 41.98 -57.31
N ASP A 304 15.95 40.86 -57.81
CA ASP A 304 16.39 40.30 -59.11
C ASP A 304 16.28 41.33 -60.25
N ALA A 305 15.19 42.09 -60.27
CA ALA A 305 15.00 43.18 -61.24
C ALA A 305 15.94 44.36 -60.95
N GLU A 306 16.15 44.73 -59.68
CA GLU A 306 17.08 45.80 -59.29
C GLU A 306 18.54 45.45 -59.60
N ILE A 307 18.93 44.18 -59.51
CA ILE A 307 20.27 43.67 -59.88
C ILE A 307 20.49 43.86 -61.38
N GLU A 308 19.55 43.41 -62.22
CA GLU A 308 19.66 43.56 -63.67
C GLU A 308 19.59 45.04 -64.10
N ASP A 309 18.77 45.86 -63.45
CA ASP A 309 18.74 47.31 -63.68
C ASP A 309 20.07 47.98 -63.29
N ALA A 310 20.63 47.66 -62.11
CA ALA A 310 21.91 48.20 -61.65
C ALA A 310 23.08 47.74 -62.53
N LYS A 311 23.04 46.52 -63.03
CA LYS A 311 23.99 45.99 -64.03
C LYS A 311 23.88 46.73 -65.36
N SER A 312 22.66 46.98 -65.85
CA SER A 312 22.41 47.76 -67.06
C SER A 312 22.88 49.22 -66.91
N GLU A 313 22.70 49.82 -65.74
CA GLU A 313 23.25 51.14 -65.39
C GLU A 313 24.79 51.15 -65.44
N CYS A 314 25.45 50.11 -64.92
CA CYS A 314 26.92 49.98 -65.01
C CYS A 314 27.41 49.92 -66.48
N LEU A 315 26.71 49.20 -67.34
CA LEU A 315 27.06 49.03 -68.76
C LEU A 315 26.77 50.29 -69.62
N SER A 316 25.76 51.07 -69.24
CA SER A 316 25.30 52.23 -70.02
C SER A 316 25.90 53.57 -69.57
N ALA A 317 26.44 53.64 -68.35
CA ALA A 317 27.06 54.83 -67.79
C ALA A 317 28.31 55.28 -68.58
N ARG A 318 28.33 56.58 -68.96
CA ARG A 318 29.41 57.14 -69.80
C ARG A 318 30.50 57.83 -69.00
N ARG A 319 30.18 58.34 -67.80
CA ARG A 319 31.14 59.04 -66.94
C ARG A 319 31.60 58.13 -65.82
N GLU A 320 32.86 58.28 -65.43
CA GLU A 320 33.50 57.53 -64.34
C GLU A 320 32.74 57.60 -63.01
N ARG A 321 32.29 58.80 -62.59
CA ARG A 321 31.44 58.96 -61.40
C ARG A 321 30.10 58.24 -61.50
N GLU A 322 29.50 58.18 -62.69
CA GLU A 322 28.22 57.48 -62.90
C GLU A 322 28.42 55.96 -62.83
N LYS A 323 29.53 55.45 -63.40
CA LYS A 323 29.92 54.04 -63.30
C LYS A 323 30.18 53.59 -61.85
N GLN A 324 30.95 54.37 -61.09
CA GLN A 324 31.21 54.06 -59.67
C GLN A 324 29.93 54.12 -58.82
N SER A 325 29.03 55.08 -59.11
CA SER A 325 27.73 55.14 -58.45
C SER A 325 26.85 53.92 -58.75
N ALA A 326 26.82 53.47 -60.01
CA ALA A 326 26.08 52.28 -60.41
C ALA A 326 26.67 51.00 -59.81
N LEU A 327 28.01 50.89 -59.73
CA LEU A 327 28.69 49.77 -59.07
C LEU A 327 28.38 49.73 -57.57
N ASN A 328 28.38 50.88 -56.88
CA ASN A 328 28.01 50.94 -55.47
C ASN A 328 26.54 50.58 -55.23
N LYS A 329 25.65 50.96 -56.17
CA LYS A 329 24.24 50.54 -56.15
C LYS A 329 24.13 49.02 -56.29
N LEU A 330 24.79 48.44 -57.29
CA LEU A 330 24.85 46.98 -57.47
C LEU A 330 25.40 46.28 -56.22
N TYR A 331 26.51 46.76 -55.66
CA TYR A 331 27.09 46.23 -54.41
C TYR A 331 26.10 46.26 -53.24
N THR A 332 25.35 47.36 -53.10
CA THR A 332 24.36 47.51 -52.02
C THR A 332 23.21 46.53 -52.20
N VAL A 333 22.70 46.40 -53.43
CA VAL A 333 21.62 45.46 -53.78
C VAL A 333 22.05 44.00 -53.56
N LEU A 334 23.26 43.62 -53.99
CA LEU A 334 23.78 42.28 -53.77
C LEU A 334 24.01 41.96 -52.28
N ARG A 335 24.42 42.96 -51.47
CA ARG A 335 24.49 42.80 -50.01
C ARG A 335 23.12 42.63 -49.38
N GLU A 336 22.12 43.38 -49.84
CA GLU A 336 20.73 43.22 -49.39
C GLU A 336 20.21 41.81 -49.71
N ASP A 337 20.48 41.27 -50.90
CA ASP A 337 20.07 39.92 -51.27
C ASP A 337 20.74 38.84 -50.41
N ILE A 338 22.05 38.95 -50.15
CA ILE A 338 22.77 38.03 -49.24
C ILE A 338 22.16 38.08 -47.82
N SER A 339 21.88 39.29 -47.29
CA SER A 339 21.28 39.45 -45.96
C SER A 339 19.89 38.83 -45.89
N LEU A 340 19.03 39.14 -46.86
CA LEU A 340 17.67 38.62 -46.92
C LEU A 340 17.64 37.10 -47.12
N ALA A 341 18.60 36.52 -47.84
CA ALA A 341 18.73 35.07 -47.97
C ALA A 341 18.97 34.41 -46.60
N GLY A 342 19.99 34.86 -45.87
CA GLY A 342 20.30 34.33 -44.55
C GLY A 342 19.22 34.60 -43.49
N GLU A 343 18.57 35.76 -43.54
CA GLU A 343 17.44 36.10 -42.66
C GLU A 343 16.22 35.20 -42.94
N THR A 344 15.95 34.90 -44.21
CA THR A 344 14.87 33.98 -44.62
C THR A 344 15.12 32.58 -44.07
N ASP A 345 16.35 32.07 -44.21
CA ASP A 345 16.78 30.78 -43.65
C ASP A 345 16.67 30.76 -42.12
N THR A 346 17.08 31.84 -41.45
CA THR A 346 16.98 31.98 -39.99
C THR A 346 15.53 31.89 -39.52
N ILE A 347 14.62 32.58 -40.21
CA ILE A 347 13.19 32.52 -39.91
C ILE A 347 12.64 31.12 -40.16
N GLU A 348 13.07 30.43 -41.22
CA GLU A 348 12.66 29.06 -41.51
C GLU A 348 13.10 28.08 -40.41
N GLN A 349 14.33 28.23 -39.90
CA GLN A 349 14.83 27.46 -38.76
C GLN A 349 14.08 27.78 -37.45
N GLN A 350 13.73 29.05 -37.20
CA GLN A 350 12.88 29.44 -36.06
C GLN A 350 11.48 28.82 -36.16
N ILE A 351 10.86 28.86 -37.34
CA ILE A 351 9.57 28.21 -37.62
C ILE A 351 9.66 26.71 -37.37
N ARG A 352 10.74 26.05 -37.81
CA ARG A 352 10.96 24.62 -37.60
C ARG A 352 11.01 24.26 -36.12
N ILE A 353 11.76 24.98 -35.29
CA ILE A 353 11.80 24.76 -33.84
C ILE A 353 10.42 24.98 -33.19
N LEU A 354 9.74 26.07 -33.54
CA LEU A 354 8.43 26.36 -32.98
C LEU A 354 7.40 25.30 -33.39
N ASN A 355 7.44 24.80 -34.62
CA ASN A 355 6.61 23.68 -35.05
C ASN A 355 6.97 22.39 -34.29
N ASP A 356 8.25 22.06 -34.10
CA ASP A 356 8.65 20.89 -33.29
C ASP A 356 8.12 20.98 -31.84
N LEU A 357 7.93 22.20 -31.32
CA LEU A 357 7.30 22.45 -30.02
C LEU A 357 5.76 22.35 -30.06
N SER A 358 5.11 22.91 -31.08
CA SER A 358 3.66 23.20 -31.06
C SER A 358 2.82 22.56 -32.18
N GLN A 359 3.37 21.75 -33.08
CA GLN A 359 2.64 21.22 -34.25
C GLN A 359 1.69 20.08 -33.89
N GLY A 360 0.51 20.43 -33.37
CA GLY A 360 -0.59 19.51 -33.07
C GLY A 360 -0.15 18.30 -32.24
N GLU A 361 -0.78 17.14 -32.48
CA GLU A 361 -0.55 15.89 -31.72
C GLU A 361 0.90 15.35 -31.75
N SER A 362 1.76 15.91 -32.61
CA SER A 362 3.17 15.54 -32.72
C SER A 362 4.15 16.50 -32.03
N GLY A 363 3.68 17.66 -31.56
CA GLY A 363 4.53 18.66 -30.89
C GLY A 363 4.93 18.23 -29.48
N ILE A 364 6.09 18.70 -29.00
CA ILE A 364 6.59 18.40 -27.65
C ILE A 364 5.62 18.88 -26.55
N LEU A 365 5.01 20.05 -26.72
CA LEU A 365 4.04 20.57 -25.75
C LEU A 365 2.78 19.72 -25.70
N ASP A 366 2.36 19.13 -26.82
CA ASP A 366 1.22 18.22 -26.86
C ASP A 366 1.56 16.84 -26.25
N ASP A 367 2.79 16.33 -26.40
CA ASP A 367 3.24 15.13 -25.66
C ASP A 367 3.21 15.38 -24.14
N TYR A 368 3.68 16.54 -23.68
CA TYR A 368 3.54 16.93 -22.27
C TYR A 368 2.08 16.98 -21.85
N ARG A 369 1.23 17.62 -22.64
CA ARG A 369 -0.21 17.72 -22.37
C ARG A 369 -0.85 16.35 -22.24
N HIS A 370 -0.58 15.42 -23.16
CA HIS A 370 -1.12 14.05 -23.11
C HIS A 370 -0.66 13.26 -21.89
N ARG A 371 0.61 13.41 -21.49
CA ARG A 371 1.12 12.75 -20.26
C ARG A 371 0.50 13.33 -19.00
N LEU A 372 0.27 14.64 -18.96
CA LEU A 372 -0.44 15.31 -17.86
C LEU A 372 -1.93 14.92 -17.82
N GLU A 373 -2.59 14.79 -18.97
CA GLU A 373 -3.96 14.27 -19.09
C GLU A 373 -4.06 12.82 -18.59
N ALA A 374 -3.10 11.97 -18.95
CA ALA A 374 -3.01 10.60 -18.44
C ALA A 374 -2.82 10.56 -16.91
N LEU A 375 -1.96 11.42 -16.37
CA LEU A 375 -1.77 11.55 -14.92
C LEU A 375 -3.06 11.99 -14.23
N LYS A 376 -3.73 13.00 -14.79
CA LYS A 376 -5.02 13.48 -14.28
C LYS A 376 -6.06 12.37 -14.25
N LEU A 377 -6.17 11.57 -15.32
CA LEU A 377 -7.12 10.47 -15.39
C LEU A 377 -6.85 9.41 -14.30
N LEU A 378 -5.58 9.05 -14.08
CA LEU A 378 -5.20 8.12 -13.01
C LEU A 378 -5.50 8.67 -11.60
N VAL A 379 -5.30 9.98 -11.39
CA VAL A 379 -5.66 10.65 -10.13
C VAL A 379 -7.19 10.63 -9.93
N GLN A 380 -7.98 10.85 -10.99
CA GLN A 380 -9.45 10.76 -10.95
C GLN A 380 -9.92 9.33 -10.66
N GLU A 381 -9.35 8.33 -11.34
CA GLU A 381 -9.64 6.92 -11.06
C GLU A 381 -9.33 6.54 -9.61
N ARG A 382 -8.26 7.09 -9.02
CA ARG A 382 -7.93 6.83 -7.62
C ARG A 382 -8.89 7.51 -6.64
N LEU A 383 -9.38 8.70 -6.98
CA LEU A 383 -10.36 9.46 -6.19
C LEU A 383 -11.74 8.78 -6.19
N GLU A 384 -12.22 8.37 -7.37
CA GLU A 384 -13.53 7.75 -7.58
C GLU A 384 -13.52 6.25 -7.22
N GLY A 385 -12.39 5.57 -7.43
CA GLY A 385 -12.23 4.13 -7.22
C GLY A 385 -12.79 3.28 -8.37
N LYS A 386 -12.45 1.99 -8.37
CA LYS A 386 -13.12 0.98 -9.22
C LYS A 386 -14.13 0.23 -8.38
N GLN A 387 -15.34 0.03 -8.89
CA GLN A 387 -16.30 -0.92 -8.33
C GLN A 387 -15.87 -2.35 -8.69
N GLU A 388 -14.93 -2.91 -7.95
CA GLU A 388 -14.66 -4.35 -7.98
C GLU A 388 -15.25 -4.97 -6.71
N SER A 389 -16.03 -6.05 -6.85
CA SER A 389 -16.60 -6.83 -5.74
C SER A 389 -17.53 -6.12 -4.73
N GLY A 390 -18.07 -4.93 -5.06
CA GLY A 390 -19.06 -4.24 -4.21
C GLY A 390 -18.48 -3.45 -3.04
N GLU A 391 -17.16 -3.44 -2.87
CA GLU A 391 -16.45 -2.54 -1.95
C GLU A 391 -15.84 -1.38 -2.74
N THR A 392 -16.30 -0.14 -2.49
CA THR A 392 -15.72 1.06 -3.10
C THR A 392 -14.42 1.45 -2.41
N THR A 393 -13.33 1.50 -3.18
CA THR A 393 -11.96 1.77 -2.71
C THR A 393 -11.47 3.20 -2.98
N GLY A 394 -12.31 4.05 -3.59
CA GLY A 394 -11.97 5.43 -3.93
C GLY A 394 -11.71 6.30 -2.71
N LEU A 395 -10.72 7.20 -2.80
CA LEU A 395 -10.37 8.10 -1.68
C LEU A 395 -11.54 8.99 -1.27
N ALA A 396 -12.36 9.42 -2.23
CA ALA A 396 -13.55 10.23 -1.95
C ALA A 396 -14.57 9.47 -1.11
N ASP A 397 -14.85 8.21 -1.45
CA ASP A 397 -15.82 7.38 -0.73
C ASP A 397 -15.31 6.95 0.64
N ILE A 398 -14.01 6.62 0.75
CA ILE A 398 -13.37 6.32 2.03
C ILE A 398 -13.59 7.48 3.01
N TYR A 399 -13.32 8.72 2.60
CA TYR A 399 -13.46 9.89 3.46
C TYR A 399 -14.91 10.38 3.64
N LYS A 400 -15.72 10.41 2.57
CA LYS A 400 -17.05 11.03 2.59
C LYS A 400 -18.19 10.08 2.98
N ILE A 401 -17.98 8.77 2.88
CA ILE A 401 -19.04 7.77 3.10
C ILE A 401 -18.61 6.75 4.17
N ASN A 402 -17.56 5.98 3.91
CA ASN A 402 -17.19 4.83 4.75
C ASN A 402 -16.77 5.26 6.16
N LEU A 403 -15.94 6.30 6.27
CA LEU A 403 -15.47 6.79 7.55
C LEU A 403 -16.61 7.44 8.39
N PRO A 404 -17.49 8.30 7.85
CA PRO A 404 -18.68 8.74 8.55
C PRO A 404 -19.58 7.60 9.04
N GLU A 405 -19.79 6.56 8.24
CA GLU A 405 -20.58 5.39 8.64
C GLU A 405 -19.93 4.65 9.82
N ARG A 406 -18.61 4.45 9.78
CA ARG A 406 -17.84 3.92 10.92
C ARG A 406 -17.99 4.79 12.17
N PHE A 407 -17.93 6.12 12.05
CA PHE A 407 -18.09 7.03 13.18
C PHE A 407 -19.49 6.93 13.80
N VAL A 408 -20.55 6.82 12.99
CA VAL A 408 -21.92 6.65 13.48
C VAL A 408 -22.10 5.28 14.15
N ALA A 409 -21.49 4.22 13.61
CA ALA A 409 -21.55 2.88 14.17
C ALA A 409 -21.02 2.78 15.61
N THR A 410 -20.10 3.68 16.01
CA THR A 410 -19.58 3.73 17.40
C THR A 410 -20.68 3.94 18.47
N GLN A 411 -21.86 4.47 18.11
CA GLN A 411 -22.98 4.58 19.05
C GLN A 411 -23.56 3.22 19.47
N GLN A 412 -23.41 2.22 18.61
CA GLN A 412 -23.92 0.86 18.81
C GLN A 412 -22.92 -0.03 19.57
N GLU A 413 -21.67 0.44 19.76
CA GLU A 413 -20.65 -0.31 20.48
C GLU A 413 -21.03 -0.52 21.95
N VAL A 414 -21.08 -1.80 22.34
CA VAL A 414 -21.42 -2.24 23.70
C VAL A 414 -20.23 -2.24 24.64
N THR A 415 -19.01 -2.35 24.11
CA THR A 415 -17.76 -2.43 24.87
C THR A 415 -17.05 -1.10 25.03
N THR A 416 -17.20 -0.15 24.10
CA THR A 416 -16.41 1.10 24.14
C THR A 416 -17.29 2.34 24.07
N THR A 417 -16.96 3.35 24.88
CA THR A 417 -17.49 4.71 24.79
C THR A 417 -16.34 5.63 24.46
N TYR A 418 -16.43 6.34 23.34
CA TYR A 418 -15.42 7.32 22.99
C TYR A 418 -15.66 8.66 23.66
N LEU A 419 -14.57 9.33 24.02
CA LEU A 419 -14.57 10.67 24.55
C LEU A 419 -13.52 11.53 23.80
N PRO A 420 -13.95 12.48 22.95
CA PRO A 420 -15.33 12.90 22.67
C PRO A 420 -16.15 11.84 21.91
N ASP A 421 -17.49 11.97 21.94
CA ASP A 421 -18.40 11.16 21.12
C ASP A 421 -18.21 11.47 19.63
N VAL A 422 -17.43 10.64 18.95
CA VAL A 422 -17.10 10.81 17.52
C VAL A 422 -18.30 10.68 16.60
N ALA A 423 -19.34 9.94 17.00
CA ALA A 423 -20.57 9.89 16.20
C ALA A 423 -21.23 11.27 16.09
N SER A 424 -21.04 12.14 17.08
CA SER A 424 -21.53 13.52 17.04
C SER A 424 -20.84 14.37 15.98
N PHE A 425 -19.71 13.92 15.41
CA PHE A 425 -18.99 14.63 14.35
C PHE A 425 -19.67 14.47 12.99
N VAL A 426 -20.67 13.59 12.89
CA VAL A 426 -21.43 13.32 11.67
C VAL A 426 -22.89 13.79 11.85
N ALA A 427 -23.49 14.32 10.78
CA ALA A 427 -24.91 14.67 10.73
C ALA A 427 -25.55 14.09 9.47
N GLY A 428 -26.48 13.14 9.63
CA GLY A 428 -27.24 12.50 8.53
C GLY A 428 -26.44 11.52 7.65
N ARG A 429 -25.16 11.83 7.38
CA ARG A 429 -24.07 11.03 6.77
C ARG A 429 -22.85 11.91 6.39
N THR A 430 -22.91 13.21 6.64
CA THR A 430 -21.84 14.16 6.29
C THR A 430 -21.10 14.64 7.52
N TRP A 431 -19.83 15.02 7.34
CA TRP A 431 -19.03 15.66 8.39
C TRP A 431 -19.66 16.97 8.85
N ARG A 432 -19.77 17.16 10.17
CA ARG A 432 -20.01 18.48 10.74
C ARG A 432 -18.78 19.35 10.49
N LYS A 433 -18.98 20.65 10.33
CA LYS A 433 -17.89 21.60 10.03
C LYS A 433 -16.92 21.73 11.20
N GLU A 434 -17.46 21.87 12.41
CA GLU A 434 -16.68 22.12 13.61
C GLU A 434 -16.78 20.93 14.57
N HIS A 435 -15.66 20.24 14.74
CA HIS A 435 -15.45 19.23 15.76
C HIS A 435 -13.96 19.20 16.15
N LEU A 436 -13.62 18.41 17.17
CA LEU A 436 -12.25 18.34 17.68
C LEU A 436 -11.26 17.96 16.56
N PHE A 437 -11.53 16.88 15.82
CA PHE A 437 -10.62 16.42 14.78
C PHE A 437 -10.47 17.42 13.62
N SER A 438 -11.57 18.08 13.19
CA SER A 438 -11.45 19.11 12.14
C SER A 438 -10.65 20.32 12.61
N SER A 439 -10.79 20.70 13.89
CA SER A 439 -10.04 21.83 14.47
C SER A 439 -8.55 21.56 14.53
N LEU A 440 -8.15 20.36 14.98
CA LEU A 440 -6.75 19.94 15.01
C LEU A 440 -6.18 19.77 13.59
N TYR A 441 -6.97 19.25 12.65
CA TYR A 441 -6.54 19.06 11.27
C TYR A 441 -6.25 20.39 10.55
N ARG A 442 -7.00 21.46 10.85
CA ARG A 442 -6.76 22.81 10.30
C ARG A 442 -5.35 23.35 10.58
N ASN A 443 -4.71 22.88 11.64
CA ASN A 443 -3.35 23.28 12.00
C ASN A 443 -2.29 22.52 11.18
N LEU A 444 -2.69 21.42 10.52
CA LEU A 444 -1.85 20.68 9.57
C LEU A 444 -2.03 21.17 8.14
N VAL A 445 -3.28 21.39 7.72
CA VAL A 445 -3.64 21.90 6.39
C VAL A 445 -4.61 23.06 6.55
N GLU A 446 -4.12 24.24 6.21
CA GLU A 446 -4.90 25.48 6.25
C GLU A 446 -6.16 25.39 5.38
N GLN A 447 -7.27 25.98 5.84
CA GLN A 447 -8.57 25.91 5.18
C GLN A 447 -9.08 27.31 4.85
N ALA A 448 -9.54 27.51 3.62
CA ALA A 448 -10.22 28.72 3.17
C ALA A 448 -11.73 28.61 3.41
N ARG A 449 -12.37 29.71 3.82
CA ARG A 449 -13.83 29.78 3.96
C ARG A 449 -14.48 30.13 2.62
N LEU A 450 -15.41 29.29 2.19
CA LEU A 450 -16.18 29.51 0.96
C LEU A 450 -17.33 30.50 1.19
N PRO A 451 -17.76 31.27 0.16
CA PRO A 451 -18.92 32.17 0.24
C PRO A 451 -20.22 31.47 0.62
N SER A 452 -20.35 30.18 0.28
CA SER A 452 -21.47 29.31 0.66
C SER A 452 -21.45 28.90 2.15
N GLY A 453 -20.45 29.36 2.90
CA GLY A 453 -20.20 29.00 4.31
C GLY A 453 -19.51 27.65 4.49
N GLY A 454 -19.08 26.98 3.43
CA GLY A 454 -18.24 25.77 3.49
C GLY A 454 -16.76 26.07 3.75
N GLU A 455 -15.95 25.02 3.88
CA GLU A 455 -14.49 25.13 3.94
C GLU A 455 -13.88 24.24 2.86
N GLU A 456 -12.79 24.71 2.27
CA GLU A 456 -11.93 23.94 1.35
C GLU A 456 -10.47 24.12 1.77
N PRO A 457 -9.59 23.14 1.52
CA PRO A 457 -8.18 23.33 1.82
C PRO A 457 -7.61 24.50 1.00
N LEU A 458 -6.85 25.37 1.67
CA LEU A 458 -6.13 26.42 0.98
C LEU A 458 -5.09 25.76 0.08
N ARG A 459 -5.08 26.10 -1.21
CA ARG A 459 -4.08 25.58 -2.13
C ARG A 459 -2.74 26.30 -1.96
N TYR A 460 -2.78 27.63 -2.04
CA TYR A 460 -1.58 28.46 -2.23
C TYR A 460 -1.64 29.86 -1.59
N GLY A 461 -2.84 30.39 -1.25
CA GLY A 461 -3.01 31.73 -0.66
C GLY A 461 -3.78 32.71 -1.55
N GLU A 462 -3.89 33.98 -1.13
CA GLU A 462 -4.39 35.10 -1.96
C GLU A 462 -3.27 35.80 -2.77
N ASP A 463 -2.01 35.46 -2.49
CA ASP A 463 -0.83 36.03 -3.17
C ASP A 463 -0.52 35.22 -4.43
N TYR A 464 -1.05 35.69 -5.56
CA TYR A 464 -0.81 35.14 -6.88
C TYR A 464 0.40 35.85 -7.50
N GLY A 465 1.56 35.18 -7.59
CA GLY A 465 2.79 35.81 -8.05
C GLY A 465 3.97 34.85 -8.26
N ARG A 466 5.14 35.41 -8.61
CA ARG A 466 6.31 34.66 -9.08
C ARG A 466 7.05 33.89 -7.99
N ASP A 467 7.08 34.41 -6.75
CA ASP A 467 7.63 33.73 -5.56
C ASP A 467 6.82 33.98 -4.27
N PRO A 468 5.55 33.53 -4.20
CA PRO A 468 4.70 33.65 -3.03
C PRO A 468 5.14 32.70 -1.94
N GLU A 469 4.83 33.06 -0.70
CA GLU A 469 5.04 32.17 0.43
C GLU A 469 4.27 30.86 0.23
N ARG A 470 4.96 29.72 0.36
CA ARG A 470 4.34 28.40 0.22
C ARG A 470 3.35 28.20 1.37
N GLN A 471 2.06 28.16 1.06
CA GLN A 471 0.98 27.95 2.04
C GLN A 471 0.13 26.71 1.71
N GLY A 472 -0.72 26.30 2.65
CA GLY A 472 -1.71 25.24 2.48
C GLY A 472 -1.17 23.94 1.86
N LEU A 473 -1.90 23.41 0.86
CA LEU A 473 -1.54 22.16 0.18
C LEU A 473 -0.25 22.26 -0.66
N HIS A 474 0.10 23.44 -1.19
CA HIS A 474 1.38 23.61 -1.88
C HIS A 474 2.56 23.41 -0.93
N ARG A 475 2.49 23.99 0.28
CA ARG A 475 3.51 23.76 1.31
C ARG A 475 3.61 22.28 1.69
N ALA A 476 2.46 21.62 1.86
CA ALA A 476 2.43 20.20 2.19
C ALA A 476 3.08 19.34 1.08
N LEU A 477 2.73 19.57 -0.20
CA LEU A 477 3.38 18.90 -1.34
C LEU A 477 4.89 19.14 -1.35
N TRP A 478 5.31 20.39 -1.18
CA TRP A 478 6.72 20.75 -1.17
C TRP A 478 7.48 20.00 -0.08
N GLN A 479 7.02 20.08 1.17
CA GLN A 479 7.66 19.42 2.31
C GLN A 479 7.67 17.90 2.12
N MET A 480 6.56 17.33 1.68
CA MET A 480 6.45 15.90 1.39
C MET A 480 7.48 15.43 0.35
N LEU A 481 7.68 16.20 -0.73
CA LEU A 481 8.57 15.84 -1.84
C LEU A 481 10.04 16.19 -1.58
N THR A 482 10.34 17.06 -0.61
CA THR A 482 11.73 17.46 -0.28
C THR A 482 12.26 16.80 0.99
N ASP A 483 11.39 16.23 1.82
CA ASP A 483 11.82 15.59 3.07
C ASP A 483 12.36 14.17 2.85
N ARG A 484 13.64 13.97 3.19
CA ARG A 484 14.33 12.66 3.15
C ARG A 484 13.63 11.59 3.98
N GLY A 485 13.08 11.93 5.14
CA GLY A 485 12.41 10.97 6.01
C GLY A 485 11.10 10.44 5.44
N ILE A 486 10.55 11.11 4.42
CA ILE A 486 9.33 10.72 3.72
C ILE A 486 9.67 10.01 2.40
N THR A 487 10.57 10.61 1.61
CA THR A 487 10.92 10.12 0.28
C THR A 487 11.95 8.99 0.28
N GLY A 488 12.74 8.86 1.36
CA GLY A 488 13.87 7.93 1.43
C GLY A 488 15.09 8.34 0.60
N ILE A 489 15.03 9.48 -0.10
CA ILE A 489 16.08 10.01 -0.98
C ILE A 489 16.79 11.16 -0.27
N ASP A 490 18.11 11.23 -0.35
CA ASP A 490 18.88 12.33 0.25
C ASP A 490 18.61 13.64 -0.50
N GLY A 491 18.11 14.66 0.20
CA GLY A 491 17.56 15.87 -0.42
C GLY A 491 16.19 15.69 -1.09
N GLY A 492 15.57 14.51 -0.99
CA GLY A 492 14.29 14.20 -1.61
C GLY A 492 14.31 14.39 -3.14
N TYR A 493 13.34 15.15 -3.63
CA TYR A 493 13.25 15.58 -5.03
C TYR A 493 13.71 17.04 -5.23
N GLU A 494 14.35 17.63 -4.22
CA GLU A 494 14.88 18.99 -4.33
C GLU A 494 16.14 19.02 -5.21
N ARG A 495 16.15 19.91 -6.20
CA ARG A 495 17.28 20.24 -7.05
C ARG A 495 17.34 21.74 -7.20
N GLU A 496 18.43 22.34 -6.74
CA GLU A 496 18.70 23.77 -6.91
C GLU A 496 17.55 24.65 -6.38
N GLY A 497 16.99 24.30 -5.21
CA GLY A 497 15.90 25.04 -4.58
C GLY A 497 14.51 24.78 -5.15
N GLU A 498 14.37 23.85 -6.11
CA GLU A 498 13.09 23.46 -6.73
C GLU A 498 12.81 21.96 -6.68
N VAL A 499 11.54 21.57 -6.81
CA VAL A 499 11.11 20.17 -6.84
C VAL A 499 11.11 19.66 -8.29
N ALA A 500 11.70 18.47 -8.51
CA ALA A 500 11.79 17.81 -9.81
C ALA A 500 11.19 16.39 -9.76
N PHE A 501 9.98 16.26 -9.20
CA PHE A 501 9.24 15.01 -9.09
C PHE A 501 8.43 14.71 -10.35
N PHE A 502 7.55 15.63 -10.76
CA PHE A 502 6.60 15.44 -11.88
C PHE A 502 7.30 15.37 -13.24
N GLN A 503 8.40 16.10 -13.41
CA GLN A 503 9.25 16.07 -14.61
C GLN A 503 9.68 14.66 -14.99
N ARG A 504 9.78 13.75 -14.02
CA ARG A 504 10.14 12.34 -14.27
C ARG A 504 9.06 11.57 -15.02
N PHE A 505 7.82 12.05 -15.05
CA PHE A 505 6.68 11.37 -15.68
C PHE A 505 6.25 12.02 -16.99
N PHE A 506 6.38 13.35 -17.11
CA PHE A 506 6.05 14.06 -18.34
C PHE A 506 7.27 14.49 -19.16
N GLY A 507 8.44 14.66 -18.55
CA GLY A 507 9.64 15.19 -19.20
C GLY A 507 10.29 14.22 -20.19
N ARG A 508 11.12 14.76 -21.08
CA ARG A 508 11.70 13.98 -22.21
C ARG A 508 12.83 13.05 -21.78
N GLN A 509 13.48 13.29 -20.65
CA GLN A 509 14.59 12.45 -20.18
C GLN A 509 14.11 11.35 -19.23
N ASN A 510 14.18 10.11 -19.71
CA ASN A 510 13.82 8.89 -18.98
C ASN A 510 12.42 8.98 -18.34
N PRO A 511 11.36 9.17 -19.14
CA PRO A 511 10.01 9.20 -18.61
C PRO A 511 9.69 7.88 -17.91
N GLN A 512 9.32 8.00 -16.64
CA GLN A 512 8.78 6.90 -15.86
C GLN A 512 7.31 6.69 -16.20
N GLU A 513 6.80 5.51 -15.86
CA GLU A 513 5.41 5.17 -16.08
C GLU A 513 4.51 6.05 -15.18
N VAL A 514 3.55 6.75 -15.78
CA VAL A 514 2.68 7.72 -15.08
C VAL A 514 1.89 7.07 -13.94
N SER A 515 1.53 5.79 -14.08
CA SER A 515 0.87 4.99 -13.03
C SER A 515 1.65 4.95 -11.71
N THR A 516 2.98 4.98 -11.78
CA THR A 516 3.83 4.95 -10.59
C THR A 516 3.83 6.27 -9.81
N ALA A 517 3.50 7.40 -10.44
CA ALA A 517 3.43 8.70 -9.79
C ALA A 517 2.35 8.74 -8.70
N VAL A 518 1.16 8.21 -9.00
CA VAL A 518 0.00 8.15 -8.10
C VAL A 518 0.32 7.33 -6.85
N VAL A 519 0.92 6.15 -7.03
CA VAL A 519 1.31 5.26 -5.93
C VAL A 519 2.39 5.90 -5.06
N GLN A 520 3.41 6.52 -5.67
CA GLN A 520 4.47 7.22 -4.93
C GLN A 520 3.90 8.38 -4.12
N LEU A 521 3.05 9.21 -4.72
CA LEU A 521 2.40 10.34 -4.04
C LEU A 521 1.52 9.87 -2.88
N GLU A 522 0.74 8.80 -3.05
CA GLU A 522 -0.06 8.25 -1.96
C GLU A 522 0.82 7.78 -0.79
N ASN A 523 1.91 7.04 -1.08
CA ASN A 523 2.85 6.58 -0.05
C ASN A 523 3.54 7.74 0.68
N PHE A 524 4.00 8.75 -0.05
CA PHE A 524 4.61 9.93 0.53
C PHE A 524 3.60 10.73 1.36
N ALA A 525 2.34 10.82 0.91
CA ALA A 525 1.28 11.51 1.64
C ALA A 525 0.95 10.83 2.97
N ARG A 526 0.89 9.48 2.98
CA ARG A 526 0.73 8.69 4.21
C ARG A 526 1.92 8.88 5.15
N GLY A 527 3.14 8.83 4.63
CA GLY A 527 4.35 9.10 5.43
C GLY A 527 4.38 10.52 6.01
N TYR A 528 3.96 11.52 5.22
CA TYR A 528 3.86 12.91 5.64
C TYR A 528 2.86 13.09 6.78
N ILE A 529 1.62 12.62 6.62
CA ILE A 529 0.59 12.82 7.65
C ILE A 529 0.93 12.08 8.94
N GLN A 530 1.47 10.86 8.85
CA GLN A 530 1.92 10.10 10.03
C GLN A 530 3.02 10.82 10.80
N ARG A 531 3.97 11.44 10.08
CA ARG A 531 5.01 12.25 10.70
C ARG A 531 4.44 13.51 11.34
N MET A 532 3.53 14.20 10.67
CA MET A 532 2.89 15.41 11.20
C MET A 532 2.08 15.13 12.48
N LEU A 533 1.41 13.99 12.56
CA LEU A 533 0.73 13.52 13.79
C LEU A 533 1.69 13.35 14.97
N GLN A 534 2.95 13.00 14.70
CA GLN A 534 3.98 12.80 15.73
C GLN A 534 4.72 14.09 16.11
N THR A 535 4.78 15.08 15.23
CA THR A 535 5.56 16.30 15.43
C THR A 535 4.71 17.51 15.85
N SER A 536 3.40 17.50 15.61
CA SER A 536 2.52 18.60 16.01
C SER A 536 2.31 18.64 17.53
N ASP A 537 2.76 19.71 18.19
CA ASP A 537 2.65 19.86 19.64
C ASP A 537 1.20 19.84 20.11
N GLU A 538 0.27 20.49 19.41
CA GLU A 538 -1.15 20.50 19.78
C GLU A 538 -1.81 19.12 19.66
N ILE A 539 -1.46 18.36 18.62
CA ILE A 539 -1.96 16.98 18.47
C ILE A 539 -1.39 16.10 19.57
N ARG A 540 -0.11 16.27 19.91
CA ARG A 540 0.52 15.55 21.03
C ARG A 540 -0.09 15.94 22.37
N GLU A 541 -0.35 17.22 22.60
CA GLU A 541 -1.01 17.71 23.81
C GLU A 541 -2.40 17.12 23.95
N GLU A 542 -3.18 17.11 22.86
CA GLU A 542 -4.49 16.47 22.88
C GLU A 542 -4.34 14.96 23.09
N LEU A 543 -3.46 14.26 22.39
CA LEU A 543 -3.20 12.82 22.60
C LEU A 543 -2.77 12.49 24.03
N ASN A 544 -2.10 13.39 24.75
CA ASN A 544 -1.69 13.16 26.14
C ASN A 544 -2.70 13.71 27.16
N ARG A 545 -3.79 14.32 26.70
CA ARG A 545 -4.79 14.94 27.58
C ARG A 545 -5.56 13.87 28.37
N PRO A 546 -5.53 13.91 29.72
CA PRO A 546 -6.21 12.93 30.56
C PRO A 546 -7.71 12.85 30.31
N LEU A 547 -8.26 11.63 30.37
CA LEU A 547 -9.71 11.39 30.23
C LEU A 547 -10.57 12.19 31.22
N ILE A 548 -10.07 12.44 32.44
CA ILE A 548 -10.82 13.22 33.44
C ILE A 548 -11.05 14.67 32.98
N ASP A 549 -10.05 15.27 32.34
CA ASP A 549 -10.14 16.66 31.88
C ASP A 549 -11.08 16.76 30.69
N ARG A 550 -11.07 15.74 29.82
CA ARG A 550 -12.02 15.60 28.71
C ARG A 550 -13.45 15.46 29.23
N PHE A 551 -13.64 14.63 30.25
CA PHE A 551 -14.96 14.39 30.85
C PHE A 551 -15.48 15.66 31.51
N ASN A 552 -14.62 16.37 32.25
CA ASN A 552 -14.96 17.62 32.89
C ASN A 552 -15.31 18.73 31.88
N ALA A 553 -14.62 18.74 30.73
CA ALA A 553 -14.85 19.70 29.65
C ALA A 553 -16.17 19.51 28.89
N ILE A 554 -16.89 18.39 29.06
CA ILE A 554 -18.22 18.22 28.44
C ILE A 554 -19.18 19.28 29.01
N PRO A 555 -19.72 20.20 28.18
CA PRO A 555 -20.57 21.27 28.67
C PRO A 555 -21.99 20.79 28.99
N ASP A 556 -22.47 19.75 28.30
CA ASP A 556 -23.80 19.18 28.49
C ASP A 556 -23.82 18.18 29.66
N ASN A 557 -24.59 18.50 30.69
CA ASN A 557 -24.79 17.62 31.84
C ASN A 557 -25.59 16.36 31.48
N ALA A 558 -26.46 16.40 30.47
CA ALA A 558 -27.19 15.23 30.00
C ALA A 558 -26.23 14.22 29.36
N GLU A 559 -25.27 14.70 28.57
CA GLU A 559 -24.20 13.88 27.99
C GLU A 559 -23.30 13.25 29.07
N LYS A 560 -22.89 14.01 30.09
CA LYS A 560 -22.16 13.48 31.25
C LYS A 560 -22.95 12.38 31.96
N GLN A 561 -24.26 12.57 32.14
CA GLN A 561 -25.11 11.56 32.76
C GLN A 561 -25.27 10.32 31.87
N ARG A 562 -25.42 10.49 30.55
CA ARG A 562 -25.46 9.40 29.58
C ARG A 562 -24.21 8.51 29.66
N ILE A 563 -23.03 9.12 29.78
CA ILE A 563 -21.77 8.38 29.97
C ILE A 563 -21.80 7.62 31.31
N LYS A 564 -22.17 8.28 32.41
CA LYS A 564 -22.29 7.61 33.72
C LYS A 564 -23.25 6.42 33.68
N ASP A 565 -24.38 6.55 32.98
CA ASP A 565 -25.36 5.49 32.84
C ASP A 565 -24.80 4.28 32.05
N LYS A 566 -23.95 4.51 31.03
CA LYS A 566 -23.21 3.45 30.32
C LYS A 566 -22.21 2.72 31.23
N PHE A 567 -21.67 3.40 32.26
CA PHE A 567 -20.79 2.80 33.27
C PHE A 567 -21.52 2.26 34.50
N SER A 568 -22.85 2.36 34.56
CA SER A 568 -23.65 1.68 35.58
C SER A 568 -23.63 0.16 35.39
N ASP A 569 -24.08 -0.61 36.38
CA ASP A 569 -24.18 -2.07 36.26
C ASP A 569 -25.17 -2.51 35.17
N LYS A 570 -26.10 -1.66 34.76
CA LYS A 570 -26.98 -1.91 33.61
C LYS A 570 -26.31 -1.57 32.28
N GLY A 571 -25.46 -0.55 32.26
CA GLY A 571 -24.77 -0.10 31.05
C GLY A 571 -23.58 -0.98 30.67
N THR A 572 -22.88 -1.51 31.66
CA THR A 572 -21.78 -2.48 31.47
C THR A 572 -22.35 -3.88 31.42
N GLN A 573 -22.36 -4.49 30.23
CA GLN A 573 -23.01 -5.77 30.00
C GLN A 573 -22.02 -6.93 30.11
N THR A 574 -22.43 -8.07 30.68
CA THR A 574 -21.66 -9.31 30.60
C THR A 574 -21.90 -10.01 29.26
N PHE A 575 -20.87 -10.68 28.73
CA PHE A 575 -20.91 -11.46 27.48
C PHE A 575 -21.60 -12.81 27.65
N CYS A 576 -22.70 -12.89 28.37
CA CYS A 576 -23.54 -14.09 28.42
C CYS A 576 -24.85 -13.74 29.11
N ARG A 577 -25.97 -14.18 28.53
CA ARG A 577 -27.29 -13.97 29.13
C ARG A 577 -27.69 -15.14 30.02
N MET A 578 -27.61 -15.00 31.33
CA MET A 578 -28.11 -16.03 32.24
C MET A 578 -29.63 -15.96 32.41
N ILE A 579 -30.34 -17.07 32.17
CA ILE A 579 -31.77 -17.24 32.42
C ILE A 579 -31.98 -17.41 33.93
N GLY A 580 -32.23 -16.29 34.61
CA GLY A 580 -32.48 -16.29 36.04
C GLY A 580 -33.75 -17.04 36.41
N ARG A 581 -33.65 -18.29 36.88
CA ARG A 581 -34.81 -18.99 37.46
C ARG A 581 -34.58 -20.01 38.57
N THR A 582 -33.36 -20.33 38.99
CA THR A 582 -33.16 -21.24 40.15
C THR A 582 -31.87 -20.95 40.93
N GLY A 583 -31.88 -19.95 41.83
CA GLY A 583 -30.74 -19.65 42.70
C GLY A 583 -30.83 -18.32 43.47
N ALA A 584 -29.87 -18.11 44.39
CA ALA A 584 -29.65 -16.84 45.09
C ALA A 584 -29.40 -15.70 44.10
N GLN A 585 -29.68 -14.45 44.48
CA GLN A 585 -29.41 -13.31 43.60
C GLN A 585 -27.90 -13.25 43.25
N PRO A 586 -27.55 -13.03 41.97
CA PRO A 586 -26.16 -12.90 41.57
C PRO A 586 -25.51 -11.74 42.32
N THR A 587 -24.25 -11.92 42.69
CA THR A 587 -23.46 -10.85 43.31
C THR A 587 -22.62 -10.19 42.23
N THR A 588 -22.71 -8.87 42.13
CA THR A 588 -21.95 -8.09 41.16
C THR A 588 -20.69 -7.55 41.80
N TYR A 589 -19.56 -7.76 41.13
CA TYR A 589 -18.28 -7.14 41.43
C TYR A 589 -17.85 -6.26 40.26
N ASN A 590 -17.21 -5.14 40.57
CA ASN A 590 -16.77 -4.14 39.60
C ASN A 590 -15.28 -3.87 39.76
N VAL A 591 -14.51 -4.07 38.69
CA VAL A 591 -13.08 -3.70 38.63
C VAL A 591 -12.93 -2.51 37.71
N TYR A 592 -12.30 -1.44 38.16
CA TYR A 592 -11.95 -0.29 37.37
C TYR A 592 -10.44 -0.29 37.12
N ALA A 593 -10.00 -0.20 35.87
CA ALA A 593 -8.60 -0.17 35.50
C ALA A 593 -8.27 1.08 34.69
N GLY A 594 -7.27 1.85 35.11
CA GLY A 594 -6.86 3.07 34.40
C GLY A 594 -5.93 3.96 35.24
N ASN A 595 -5.55 5.10 34.68
CA ASN A 595 -4.56 5.99 35.31
C ASN A 595 -5.14 6.98 36.34
N ASN A 596 -6.47 7.05 36.48
CA ASN A 596 -7.13 8.10 37.27
C ASN A 596 -8.30 7.57 38.11
N GLN A 597 -8.07 7.43 39.41
CA GLN A 597 -9.09 6.96 40.35
C GLN A 597 -10.25 7.95 40.54
N ALA A 598 -10.00 9.26 40.42
CA ALA A 598 -11.05 10.27 40.55
C ALA A 598 -12.07 10.17 39.41
N LEU A 599 -11.62 9.88 38.18
CA LEU A 599 -12.53 9.60 37.07
C LEU A 599 -13.35 8.34 37.32
N ALA A 600 -12.72 7.27 37.82
CA ALA A 600 -13.44 6.06 38.20
C ALA A 600 -14.54 6.35 39.23
N GLN A 601 -14.26 7.18 40.25
CA GLN A 601 -15.25 7.58 41.26
C GLN A 601 -16.44 8.33 40.62
N VAL A 602 -16.17 9.25 39.69
CA VAL A 602 -17.22 9.98 38.96
C VAL A 602 -18.11 9.04 38.13
N LEU A 603 -17.56 7.92 37.67
CA LEU A 603 -18.26 6.90 36.88
C LEU A 603 -18.86 5.77 37.73
N GLY A 604 -18.78 5.85 39.06
CA GLY A 604 -19.46 4.94 39.97
C GLY A 604 -18.56 3.98 40.76
N PHE A 605 -17.23 4.13 40.72
CA PHE A 605 -16.35 3.43 41.64
C PHE A 605 -16.55 3.92 43.08
N VAL A 606 -16.73 3.00 44.03
CA VAL A 606 -16.89 3.30 45.45
C VAL A 606 -15.66 2.80 46.20
N PRO A 607 -14.77 3.70 46.68
CA PRO A 607 -13.65 3.32 47.53
C PRO A 607 -14.11 2.55 48.77
N ASP A 608 -13.27 1.65 49.28
CA ASP A 608 -13.49 0.88 50.53
C ASP A 608 -14.71 -0.07 50.53
N ASN A 609 -15.34 -0.30 49.37
CA ASN A 609 -16.39 -1.30 49.20
C ASN A 609 -15.80 -2.61 48.64
N ASN A 610 -16.03 -3.75 49.31
CA ASN A 610 -15.52 -5.07 48.92
C ASN A 610 -16.02 -5.59 47.55
N GLN A 611 -17.02 -4.93 46.95
CA GLN A 611 -17.49 -5.22 45.59
C GLN A 611 -16.76 -4.41 44.51
N TYR A 612 -15.89 -3.48 44.89
CA TYR A 612 -15.22 -2.55 43.98
C TYR A 612 -13.71 -2.64 44.14
N GLN A 613 -13.01 -2.62 43.02
CA GLN A 613 -11.55 -2.55 43.00
C GLN A 613 -11.07 -1.55 41.95
N PHE A 614 -10.06 -0.77 42.30
CA PHE A 614 -9.37 0.10 41.35
C PHE A 614 -7.96 -0.43 41.11
N VAL A 615 -7.58 -0.51 39.85
CA VAL A 615 -6.27 -0.92 39.35
C VAL A 615 -5.66 0.27 38.65
N PHE A 616 -4.45 0.65 39.05
CA PHE A 616 -3.70 1.67 38.36
C PHE A 616 -3.08 1.10 37.09
N GLU A 617 -3.35 1.73 35.94
CA GLU A 617 -2.70 1.42 34.66
C GLU A 617 -2.05 2.68 34.09
N ASP A 618 -0.88 2.54 33.47
CA ASP A 618 -0.11 3.65 32.89
C ASP A 618 -0.60 4.03 31.47
N THR A 619 -1.90 3.90 31.22
CA THR A 619 -2.52 4.22 29.93
C THR A 619 -3.37 5.49 30.07
N PRO A 620 -2.91 6.66 29.60
CA PRO A 620 -3.56 7.93 29.91
C PRO A 620 -4.91 8.17 29.23
N ASN A 621 -5.15 7.47 28.12
CA ASN A 621 -6.29 7.67 27.24
C ASN A 621 -7.38 6.63 27.42
N ARG A 622 -7.31 5.81 28.47
CA ARG A 622 -8.22 4.69 28.65
C ARG A 622 -8.58 4.46 30.11
N LEU A 623 -9.86 4.18 30.35
CA LEU A 623 -10.37 3.65 31.61
C LEU A 623 -11.33 2.50 31.31
N LEU A 624 -11.10 1.36 31.95
CA LEU A 624 -11.91 0.17 31.82
C LEU A 624 -12.77 -0.03 33.07
N LYS A 625 -14.04 -0.43 32.90
CA LYS A 625 -14.86 -1.04 33.95
C LYS A 625 -15.18 -2.48 33.54
N ILE A 626 -14.73 -3.44 34.33
CA ILE A 626 -15.09 -4.86 34.21
C ILE A 626 -16.21 -5.13 35.21
N LYS A 627 -17.28 -5.75 34.73
CA LYS A 627 -18.38 -6.28 35.55
C LYS A 627 -18.26 -7.79 35.62
N VAL A 628 -18.34 -8.32 36.83
CA VAL A 628 -18.35 -9.76 37.11
C VAL A 628 -19.60 -10.09 37.89
N GLN A 629 -20.41 -11.01 37.39
CA GLN A 629 -21.54 -11.54 38.13
C GLN A 629 -21.25 -12.98 38.54
N THR A 630 -21.41 -13.25 39.84
CA THR A 630 -21.18 -14.57 40.42
C THR A 630 -22.49 -15.24 40.79
N ARG A 631 -22.38 -16.46 41.33
CA ARG A 631 -23.51 -17.28 41.79
C ARG A 631 -24.43 -17.79 40.69
N HIS A 632 -23.92 -17.88 39.47
CA HIS A 632 -24.65 -18.51 38.39
C HIS A 632 -24.49 -20.03 38.45
N THR A 633 -25.59 -20.73 38.12
CA THR A 633 -25.63 -22.18 38.05
C THR A 633 -25.68 -22.60 36.59
N LEU A 634 -25.24 -23.82 36.28
CA LEU A 634 -25.33 -24.39 34.93
C LEU A 634 -26.77 -24.35 34.40
N LYS A 635 -27.77 -24.52 35.27
CA LYS A 635 -29.20 -24.44 34.92
C LYS A 635 -29.64 -23.07 34.43
N GLY A 636 -28.90 -22.02 34.76
CA GLY A 636 -29.13 -20.66 34.29
C GLY A 636 -28.56 -20.38 32.91
N TYR A 637 -27.75 -21.28 32.33
CA TYR A 637 -27.19 -21.08 30.99
C TYR A 637 -28.29 -21.29 29.92
N PRO A 638 -28.46 -20.42 28.90
CA PRO A 638 -29.55 -20.51 27.93
C PRO A 638 -29.67 -21.85 27.21
N HIS A 639 -28.52 -22.44 26.89
CA HIS A 639 -28.46 -23.70 26.16
C HIS A 639 -28.49 -24.93 27.09
N TYR A 640 -28.58 -24.73 28.42
CA TYR A 640 -28.65 -25.83 29.38
C TYR A 640 -29.73 -26.88 29.06
N PRO A 641 -30.96 -26.53 28.64
CA PRO A 641 -31.96 -27.54 28.30
C PRO A 641 -31.50 -28.46 27.17
N VAL A 642 -30.77 -27.92 26.18
CA VAL A 642 -30.22 -28.67 25.05
C VAL A 642 -29.10 -29.59 25.56
N TYR A 643 -28.13 -29.05 26.30
CA TYR A 643 -27.05 -29.85 26.88
C TYR A 643 -27.56 -30.92 27.84
N SER A 644 -28.59 -30.61 28.63
CA SER A 644 -29.22 -31.57 29.54
C SER A 644 -29.97 -32.66 28.78
N GLN A 645 -30.62 -32.35 27.65
CA GLN A 645 -31.28 -33.35 26.81
C GLN A 645 -30.26 -34.29 26.18
N ILE A 646 -29.19 -33.72 25.59
CA ILE A 646 -28.05 -34.47 25.04
C ILE A 646 -27.46 -35.38 26.13
N TYR A 647 -27.11 -34.81 27.29
CA TYR A 647 -26.59 -35.58 28.43
C TYR A 647 -27.52 -36.71 28.86
N ASN A 648 -28.83 -36.46 28.94
CA ASN A 648 -29.80 -37.49 29.34
C ASN A 648 -29.95 -38.59 28.28
N GLN A 649 -29.84 -38.27 26.99
CA GLN A 649 -29.82 -39.26 25.90
C GLN A 649 -28.59 -40.18 26.02
N PHE A 650 -27.40 -39.60 26.25
CA PHE A 650 -26.16 -40.39 26.42
C PHE A 650 -26.08 -41.13 27.76
N ARG A 651 -26.74 -40.64 28.82
CA ARG A 651 -26.78 -41.29 30.14
C ARG A 651 -27.50 -42.64 30.13
N GLU A 652 -28.47 -42.84 29.24
CA GLU A 652 -29.20 -44.11 29.11
C GLU A 652 -28.31 -45.23 28.53
N GLU A 653 -27.19 -44.91 27.89
CA GLU A 653 -26.25 -45.86 27.28
C GLU A 653 -25.13 -46.37 28.23
N LYS A 654 -25.24 -46.16 29.56
CA LYS A 654 -24.22 -46.52 30.58
C LYS A 654 -22.84 -45.86 30.40
N LEU A 655 -22.73 -44.77 29.66
CA LEU A 655 -21.56 -43.90 29.71
C LEU A 655 -21.81 -42.80 30.74
N TYR A 656 -21.13 -42.88 31.89
CA TYR A 656 -21.13 -41.81 32.87
C TYR A 656 -20.37 -40.61 32.29
N PRO A 657 -20.96 -39.42 32.16
CA PRO A 657 -20.24 -38.32 31.53
C PRO A 657 -19.31 -37.71 32.58
N HIS A 658 -18.04 -38.10 32.53
CA HIS A 658 -16.98 -37.36 33.19
C HIS A 658 -16.54 -36.26 32.24
N ILE A 659 -17.03 -35.03 32.43
CA ILE A 659 -16.51 -33.88 31.68
C ILE A 659 -15.17 -33.53 32.34
N HIS A 660 -14.08 -34.14 31.85
CA HIS A 660 -12.73 -33.56 31.63
C HIS A 660 -11.62 -34.61 31.63
N LYS A 661 -11.26 -35.03 30.41
CA LYS A 661 -9.89 -35.24 29.91
C LYS A 661 -9.93 -35.15 28.38
N ASP A 662 -10.98 -35.73 27.82
CA ASP A 662 -11.28 -35.76 26.39
C ASP A 662 -11.62 -34.37 25.81
N PHE A 663 -12.31 -33.50 26.59
CA PHE A 663 -12.63 -32.13 26.16
C PHE A 663 -11.40 -31.22 25.94
N ASN A 664 -10.26 -31.51 26.56
CA ASN A 664 -9.00 -30.77 26.35
C ASN A 664 -8.10 -31.43 25.30
N LEU A 665 -8.25 -32.73 25.07
CA LEU A 665 -7.52 -33.47 24.04
C LEU A 665 -8.10 -33.23 22.65
N TYR A 666 -9.43 -33.06 22.54
CA TYR A 666 -10.09 -32.98 21.25
C TYR A 666 -10.34 -31.57 20.71
N GLY A 667 -10.26 -30.51 21.53
CA GLY A 667 -10.65 -29.17 21.10
C GLY A 667 -12.14 -29.10 20.72
N VAL A 668 -12.87 -28.11 21.24
CA VAL A 668 -14.30 -27.95 20.94
C VAL A 668 -14.56 -27.85 19.43
N TRP A 669 -13.57 -27.44 18.64
CA TRP A 669 -13.65 -27.33 17.20
C TRP A 669 -13.75 -28.69 16.48
N ASN A 670 -12.87 -29.65 16.79
CA ASN A 670 -12.82 -30.92 16.05
C ASN A 670 -13.95 -31.88 16.46
N ALA A 671 -14.48 -31.77 17.70
CA ALA A 671 -15.65 -32.53 18.13
C ALA A 671 -16.98 -31.98 17.59
N MET A 672 -16.99 -30.75 17.08
CA MET A 672 -18.15 -30.12 16.43
C MET A 672 -18.12 -30.21 14.90
N GLN A 673 -16.98 -30.58 14.31
CA GLN A 673 -16.92 -30.97 12.91
C GLN A 673 -17.75 -32.26 12.75
N PRO A 674 -18.56 -32.39 11.69
CA PRO A 674 -19.06 -33.72 11.34
C PRO A 674 -17.85 -34.66 11.26
N PRO A 675 -17.93 -35.90 11.77
CA PRO A 675 -16.85 -36.86 11.56
C PRO A 675 -16.54 -36.86 10.06
N PRO A 676 -15.26 -36.73 9.67
CA PRO A 676 -14.88 -36.71 8.27
C PRO A 676 -15.54 -37.89 7.57
N GLU A 677 -16.04 -37.65 6.35
CA GLU A 677 -16.67 -38.74 5.60
C GLU A 677 -15.67 -39.89 5.46
N GLU A 678 -16.14 -41.12 5.45
CA GLU A 678 -15.27 -42.32 5.40
C GLU A 678 -14.29 -42.26 4.20
N SER A 679 -14.71 -41.59 3.13
CA SER A 679 -13.89 -41.23 1.96
C SER A 679 -12.68 -40.33 2.31
N GLU A 680 -12.87 -39.29 3.13
CA GLU A 680 -11.81 -38.34 3.49
C GLU A 680 -10.74 -38.99 4.39
N LEU A 681 -11.16 -39.91 5.27
CA LEU A 681 -10.22 -40.70 6.08
C LEU A 681 -9.42 -41.69 5.23
N LEU A 682 -10.06 -42.30 4.24
CA LEU A 682 -9.38 -43.16 3.27
C LEU A 682 -8.39 -42.36 2.42
N ASP A 683 -8.76 -41.14 2.02
CA ASP A 683 -7.86 -40.24 1.28
C ASP A 683 -6.58 -39.93 2.08
N LEU A 684 -6.74 -39.49 3.33
CA LEU A 684 -5.61 -39.19 4.21
C LEU A 684 -4.71 -40.42 4.44
N PHE A 685 -5.32 -41.60 4.57
CA PHE A 685 -4.59 -42.85 4.74
C PHE A 685 -3.79 -43.23 3.48
N VAL A 686 -4.41 -43.15 2.30
CA VAL A 686 -3.74 -43.40 1.01
C VAL A 686 -2.58 -42.42 0.81
N GLN A 687 -2.79 -41.16 1.11
CA GLN A 687 -1.76 -40.14 1.03
C GLN A 687 -0.58 -40.44 1.97
N THR A 688 -0.87 -40.92 3.18
CA THR A 688 0.16 -41.34 4.15
C THR A 688 0.97 -42.54 3.66
N LEU A 689 0.31 -43.53 3.05
CA LEU A 689 1.00 -44.66 2.40
C LEU A 689 1.91 -44.16 1.27
N LEU A 690 1.42 -43.25 0.44
CA LEU A 690 2.20 -42.68 -0.66
C LEU A 690 3.43 -41.90 -0.14
N TYR A 691 3.27 -41.11 0.92
CA TYR A 691 4.40 -40.43 1.54
C TYR A 691 5.43 -41.39 2.10
N ARG A 692 5.00 -42.47 2.76
CA ARG A 692 5.93 -43.49 3.22
C ARG A 692 6.83 -44.00 2.08
N GLU A 693 6.23 -44.40 0.97
CA GLU A 693 6.98 -44.92 -0.19
C GLU A 693 7.89 -43.84 -0.80
N MET A 694 7.39 -42.60 -0.95
CA MET A 694 8.18 -41.49 -1.47
C MET A 694 9.40 -41.19 -0.59
N PHE A 695 9.23 -41.14 0.73
CA PHE A 695 10.32 -40.84 1.66
C PHE A 695 11.30 -42.01 1.80
N GLU A 696 10.85 -43.27 1.75
CA GLU A 696 11.72 -44.44 1.70
C GLU A 696 12.62 -44.42 0.43
N ILE A 697 12.04 -44.14 -0.74
CA ILE A 697 12.79 -44.05 -2.00
C ILE A 697 13.73 -42.84 -1.99
N ALA A 698 13.26 -41.67 -1.54
CA ALA A 698 14.08 -40.46 -1.46
C ALA A 698 15.24 -40.64 -0.49
N TYR A 699 15.04 -41.29 0.67
CA TYR A 699 16.11 -41.59 1.61
C TYR A 699 17.21 -42.46 0.99
N GLN A 700 16.84 -43.42 0.13
CA GLN A 700 17.77 -44.32 -0.54
C GLN A 700 18.48 -43.68 -1.74
N GLN A 701 17.77 -42.87 -2.53
CA GLN A 701 18.25 -42.37 -3.82
C GLN A 701 18.73 -40.92 -3.78
N GLN A 702 18.10 -40.06 -2.97
CA GLN A 702 18.26 -38.61 -2.96
C GLN A 702 18.04 -38.02 -1.55
N ASN A 703 18.89 -38.39 -0.57
CA ASN A 703 18.69 -38.00 0.84
C ASN A 703 18.60 -36.47 1.05
N ASP A 704 19.19 -35.66 0.16
CA ASP A 704 19.08 -34.20 0.21
C ASP A 704 17.62 -33.70 0.13
N LEU A 705 16.72 -34.43 -0.53
CA LEU A 705 15.28 -34.11 -0.56
C LEU A 705 14.63 -34.35 0.80
N VAL A 706 15.00 -35.44 1.47
CA VAL A 706 14.53 -35.75 2.83
C VAL A 706 15.08 -34.73 3.81
N ASP A 707 16.38 -34.44 3.74
CA ASP A 707 17.04 -33.44 4.58
C ASP A 707 16.44 -32.05 4.41
N ALA A 708 15.87 -31.71 3.26
CA ALA A 708 15.23 -30.41 3.06
C ALA A 708 13.93 -30.25 3.88
N LEU A 709 13.21 -31.34 4.11
CA LEU A 709 11.89 -31.35 4.76
C LEU A 709 11.91 -31.91 6.19
N ILE A 710 12.79 -32.87 6.49
CA ILE A 710 12.88 -33.58 7.76
C ILE A 710 14.19 -33.22 8.47
N HIS A 711 14.12 -32.96 9.77
CA HIS A 711 15.28 -32.75 10.60
C HIS A 711 15.92 -34.08 10.98
N GLN A 712 16.97 -34.49 10.26
CA GLN A 712 17.72 -35.68 10.64
C GLN A 712 18.80 -35.35 11.70
N ASP A 713 18.81 -36.05 12.83
CA ASP A 713 19.95 -36.09 13.77
C ASP A 713 20.28 -37.53 14.15
N LEU A 714 21.20 -38.13 13.39
CA LEU A 714 21.64 -39.52 13.52
C LEU A 714 22.31 -39.87 14.85
N ARG A 715 22.49 -38.90 15.76
CA ARG A 715 23.05 -39.12 17.10
C ARG A 715 21.98 -39.43 18.14
N LEU A 716 20.71 -39.22 17.82
CA LEU A 716 19.58 -39.52 18.68
C LEU A 716 19.19 -41.00 18.55
N THR A 717 18.71 -41.61 19.64
CA THR A 717 18.30 -43.03 19.69
C THR A 717 17.10 -43.19 20.63
N GLY A 718 16.26 -44.21 20.42
CA GLY A 718 15.10 -44.48 21.26
C GLY A 718 14.00 -43.44 21.06
N GLU A 719 13.35 -42.95 22.11
CA GLU A 719 12.24 -41.97 21.99
C GLU A 719 12.62 -40.65 21.30
N GLN A 720 13.92 -40.31 21.26
CA GLN A 720 14.44 -39.10 20.61
C GLN A 720 14.85 -39.33 19.15
N GLU A 721 14.85 -40.58 18.68
CA GLU A 721 15.19 -40.92 17.30
C GLU A 721 14.24 -40.23 16.32
N THR A 722 14.78 -39.60 15.28
CA THR A 722 13.96 -38.89 14.28
C THR A 722 13.76 -39.74 13.04
N GLU A 723 12.50 -40.01 12.74
CA GLU A 723 12.03 -40.86 11.66
C GLU A 723 11.83 -40.05 10.37
N VAL A 724 11.79 -40.74 9.23
CA VAL A 724 11.71 -40.09 7.89
C VAL A 724 10.30 -40.14 7.28
N SER A 725 9.37 -40.90 7.87
CA SER A 725 8.04 -41.15 7.34
C SER A 725 6.96 -41.04 8.43
N PRO A 726 5.78 -40.47 8.14
CA PRO A 726 4.67 -40.37 9.10
C PRO A 726 4.03 -41.73 9.46
N LEU A 727 4.36 -42.79 8.71
CA LEU A 727 3.98 -44.18 8.99
C LEU A 727 5.23 -45.05 9.08
N ILE A 728 5.32 -45.85 10.14
CA ILE A 728 6.38 -46.85 10.36
C ILE A 728 5.71 -48.22 10.39
N VAL A 729 6.28 -49.16 9.64
CA VAL A 729 5.92 -50.58 9.70
C VAL A 729 7.20 -51.36 9.92
N GLU A 730 7.31 -52.05 11.04
CA GLU A 730 8.53 -52.75 11.43
C GLU A 730 8.25 -54.10 12.11
N GLU A 731 9.29 -54.94 12.16
CA GLU A 731 9.23 -56.27 12.79
C GLU A 731 9.65 -56.19 14.27
N GLU A 732 8.70 -56.45 15.18
CA GLU A 732 8.96 -56.61 16.62
C GLU A 732 8.84 -58.08 17.01
N GLY A 733 9.95 -58.81 16.90
CA GLY A 733 10.00 -60.24 17.19
C GLY A 733 9.40 -61.10 16.07
N GLU A 734 8.30 -61.81 16.34
CA GLU A 734 7.57 -62.60 15.32
C GLU A 734 6.40 -61.81 14.69
N ARG A 735 6.23 -60.53 15.03
CA ARG A 735 5.07 -59.71 14.66
C ARG A 735 5.48 -58.49 13.85
N VAL A 736 4.61 -58.08 12.94
CA VAL A 736 4.72 -56.80 12.24
C VAL A 736 3.82 -55.79 12.94
N VAL A 737 4.38 -54.63 13.30
CA VAL A 737 3.70 -53.58 14.06
C VAL A 737 3.64 -52.32 13.22
N ALA A 738 2.52 -51.61 13.27
CA ALA A 738 2.35 -50.32 12.59
C ALA A 738 2.19 -49.18 13.59
N TYR A 739 2.89 -48.09 13.30
CA TYR A 739 2.90 -46.88 14.09
C TYR A 739 2.59 -45.67 13.20
N LEU A 740 1.67 -44.81 13.64
CA LEU A 740 1.36 -43.54 12.98
C LEU A 740 1.79 -42.37 13.85
N CYS A 741 2.35 -41.33 13.22
CA CYS A 741 2.71 -40.11 13.92
C CYS A 741 1.45 -39.44 14.49
N SER A 742 1.44 -39.18 15.80
CA SER A 742 0.36 -38.48 16.51
C SER A 742 0.72 -37.04 16.86
N LYS A 743 1.98 -36.64 16.65
CA LYS A 743 2.44 -35.29 16.96
C LYS A 743 3.67 -34.89 16.14
N ILE A 744 3.59 -33.71 15.53
CA ILE A 744 4.68 -33.12 14.76
C ILE A 744 5.30 -31.96 15.53
N ALA A 745 6.63 -31.91 15.55
CA ALA A 745 7.38 -30.72 15.95
C ALA A 745 8.09 -30.12 14.73
N ILE A 746 8.32 -28.80 14.74
CA ILE A 746 9.04 -28.09 13.67
C ILE A 746 10.29 -27.44 14.25
N LYS A 747 11.45 -27.68 13.62
CA LYS A 747 12.73 -27.09 14.01
C LYS A 747 13.49 -26.64 12.77
N ASN A 748 13.89 -25.36 12.74
CA ASN A 748 14.54 -24.74 11.58
C ASN A 748 13.76 -24.94 10.27
N ASN A 749 12.43 -24.81 10.33
CA ASN A 749 11.52 -25.02 9.20
C ASN A 749 11.57 -26.43 8.58
N LYS A 750 11.96 -27.44 9.38
CA LYS A 750 11.91 -28.87 9.03
C LYS A 750 11.05 -29.62 10.05
N LEU A 751 10.38 -30.67 9.61
CA LEU A 751 9.62 -31.57 10.46
C LEU A 751 10.57 -32.41 11.34
N VAL A 752 10.21 -32.57 12.60
CA VAL A 752 10.87 -33.48 13.54
C VAL A 752 9.86 -34.55 13.90
N LEU A 753 10.07 -35.76 13.35
CA LEU A 753 9.25 -36.93 13.60
C LEU A 753 9.91 -37.82 14.67
N GLU A 754 9.83 -37.43 15.93
CA GLU A 754 10.48 -38.21 17.00
C GLU A 754 9.73 -39.51 17.27
N ARG A 755 10.45 -40.61 17.53
CA ARG A 755 9.88 -41.93 17.82
C ARG A 755 8.86 -41.91 18.97
N GLY A 756 9.10 -41.08 19.99
CA GLY A 756 8.17 -40.88 21.12
C GLY A 756 6.84 -40.21 20.75
N ASN A 757 6.69 -39.70 19.52
CA ASN A 757 5.48 -39.08 18.99
C ASN A 757 4.67 -40.01 18.06
N TYR A 758 4.99 -41.30 18.05
CA TYR A 758 4.26 -42.30 17.27
C TYR A 758 3.33 -43.11 18.16
N GLU A 759 2.10 -43.29 17.70
CA GLU A 759 1.10 -44.13 18.33
C GLU A 759 1.00 -45.46 17.60
N ARG A 760 1.02 -46.54 18.38
CA ARG A 760 0.85 -47.89 17.82
C ARG A 760 -0.61 -48.10 17.44
N VAL A 761 -0.87 -48.32 16.16
CA VAL A 761 -2.23 -48.50 15.64
C VAL A 761 -2.63 -49.97 15.51
N ASP A 762 -1.67 -50.87 15.27
CA ASP A 762 -1.89 -52.31 15.33
C ASP A 762 -0.58 -53.05 15.67
N SER A 763 -0.69 -54.24 16.28
CA SER A 763 0.43 -55.08 16.72
C SER A 763 0.57 -56.40 15.94
N ASP A 764 -0.35 -56.69 15.03
CA ASP A 764 -0.36 -57.91 14.20
C ASP A 764 -0.77 -57.54 12.76
N VAL A 765 0.02 -56.69 12.10
CA VAL A 765 -0.27 -56.14 10.76
C VAL A 765 -0.14 -57.23 9.69
N LEU A 766 -1.27 -57.57 9.07
CA LEU A 766 -1.32 -58.55 7.97
C LEU A 766 -1.43 -57.87 6.59
N ASP A 767 -2.07 -56.70 6.53
CA ASP A 767 -2.38 -55.98 5.30
C ASP A 767 -2.62 -54.48 5.60
N PHE A 768 -2.84 -53.67 4.56
CA PHE A 768 -3.14 -52.24 4.73
C PHE A 768 -4.51 -51.99 5.39
N LYS A 769 -5.45 -52.93 5.25
CA LYS A 769 -6.76 -52.82 5.90
C LYS A 769 -6.62 -52.89 7.42
N THR A 770 -5.73 -53.74 7.92
CA THR A 770 -5.44 -53.89 9.34
C THR A 770 -4.90 -52.58 9.92
N ILE A 771 -4.00 -51.91 9.20
CA ILE A 771 -3.48 -50.59 9.60
C ILE A 771 -4.59 -49.55 9.58
N TYR A 772 -5.42 -49.53 8.52
CA TYR A 772 -6.53 -48.59 8.38
C TYR A 772 -7.59 -48.76 9.48
N ASP A 773 -8.00 -50.00 9.75
CA ASP A 773 -8.94 -50.33 10.83
C ASP A 773 -8.35 -50.01 12.21
N GLY A 774 -7.02 -50.16 12.38
CA GLY A 774 -6.28 -49.76 13.57
C GLY A 774 -6.28 -48.25 13.78
N PHE A 775 -5.99 -47.48 12.72
CA PHE A 775 -6.10 -46.02 12.69
C PHE A 775 -7.53 -45.56 13.02
N HIS A 776 -8.53 -46.17 12.37
CA HIS A 776 -9.93 -45.80 12.54
C HIS A 776 -10.44 -46.06 13.97
N ARG A 777 -9.93 -47.12 14.63
CA ARG A 777 -10.33 -47.49 16.01
C ARG A 777 -9.45 -46.88 17.10
N SER A 778 -8.36 -46.20 16.75
CA SER A 778 -7.43 -45.60 17.72
C SER A 778 -8.12 -44.51 18.55
N SER A 779 -7.88 -44.52 19.87
CA SER A 779 -8.32 -43.42 20.76
C SER A 779 -7.61 -42.10 20.45
N GLU A 780 -6.43 -42.18 19.84
CA GLU A 780 -5.60 -41.04 19.42
C GLU A 780 -5.87 -40.63 17.96
N ARG A 781 -6.92 -41.16 17.30
CA ARG A 781 -7.24 -40.88 15.89
C ARG A 781 -7.23 -39.39 15.54
N PRO A 782 -7.81 -38.47 16.34
CA PRO A 782 -7.77 -37.04 16.01
C PRO A 782 -6.37 -36.43 16.07
N ALA A 783 -5.53 -36.86 17.02
CA ALA A 783 -4.14 -36.41 17.10
C ALA A 783 -3.32 -36.93 15.91
N ILE A 784 -3.54 -38.20 15.53
CA ILE A 784 -2.94 -38.79 14.32
C ILE A 784 -3.41 -38.05 13.08
N GLN A 785 -4.71 -37.80 12.92
CA GLN A 785 -5.26 -37.06 11.78
C GLN A 785 -4.65 -35.66 11.67
N GLU A 786 -4.64 -34.90 12.78
CA GLU A 786 -4.06 -33.56 12.80
C GLU A 786 -2.56 -33.58 12.43
N ALA A 787 -1.81 -34.55 12.95
CA ALA A 787 -0.40 -34.73 12.60
C ALA A 787 -0.20 -35.05 11.12
N LEU A 788 -1.01 -35.93 10.53
CA LEU A 788 -0.92 -36.28 9.11
C LEU A 788 -1.30 -35.10 8.19
N GLU A 789 -2.30 -34.31 8.55
CA GLU A 789 -2.68 -33.09 7.82
C GLU A 789 -1.58 -32.01 7.92
N GLN A 790 -0.97 -31.85 9.11
CA GLN A 790 0.18 -30.96 9.28
C GLN A 790 1.39 -31.43 8.47
N PHE A 791 1.62 -32.75 8.38
CA PHE A 791 2.66 -33.33 7.54
C PHE A 791 2.42 -32.97 6.07
N ASP A 792 1.22 -33.21 5.55
CA ASP A 792 0.85 -32.90 4.17
C ASP A 792 1.05 -31.41 3.87
N LYS A 793 0.49 -30.54 4.72
CA LYS A 793 0.61 -29.09 4.55
C LYS A 793 2.07 -28.65 4.47
N HIS A 794 2.93 -29.19 5.33
CA HIS A 794 4.35 -28.87 5.32
C HIS A 794 5.05 -29.43 4.08
N PHE A 795 4.74 -30.67 3.69
CA PHE A 795 5.25 -31.27 2.47
C PHE A 795 4.89 -30.43 1.26
N ARG A 796 3.61 -30.07 1.06
CA ARG A 796 3.16 -29.27 -0.08
C ARG A 796 3.79 -27.88 -0.13
N GLN A 797 4.05 -27.26 1.03
CA GLN A 797 4.69 -25.95 1.08
C GLN A 797 6.20 -26.00 0.82
N GLY A 798 6.87 -27.07 1.24
CA GLY A 798 8.33 -27.20 1.16
C GLY A 798 8.84 -28.05 -0.01
N ALA A 799 7.98 -28.85 -0.64
CA ALA A 799 8.37 -29.74 -1.73
C ALA A 799 8.73 -28.95 -2.99
N THR A 800 9.79 -29.40 -3.65
CA THR A 800 10.25 -28.88 -4.95
C THR A 800 9.83 -29.80 -6.09
N SER A 801 9.91 -29.32 -7.34
CA SER A 801 9.62 -30.14 -8.51
C SER A 801 10.52 -31.39 -8.66
N LEU A 802 11.65 -31.47 -7.93
CA LEU A 802 12.52 -32.65 -7.87
C LEU A 802 11.83 -33.91 -7.31
N TRP A 803 10.78 -33.75 -6.51
CA TRP A 803 9.97 -34.89 -6.04
C TRP A 803 9.20 -35.59 -7.17
N LEU A 804 9.09 -34.98 -8.36
CA LEU A 804 8.52 -35.62 -9.55
C LEU A 804 9.35 -36.79 -10.06
N ASP A 805 10.64 -36.87 -9.71
CA ASP A 805 11.49 -38.02 -10.07
C ASP A 805 11.24 -39.23 -9.15
N ILE A 806 10.65 -39.00 -7.98
CA ILE A 806 10.38 -39.99 -6.94
C ILE A 806 8.92 -40.48 -6.99
N LEU A 807 7.97 -39.56 -7.16
CA LEU A 807 6.53 -39.85 -7.09
C LEU A 807 6.07 -41.01 -8.02
N PRO A 808 6.48 -41.09 -9.31
CA PRO A 808 6.06 -42.19 -10.18
C PRO A 808 6.55 -43.56 -9.68
N GLN A 809 7.78 -43.63 -9.16
CA GLN A 809 8.35 -44.86 -8.61
C GLN A 809 7.60 -45.29 -7.34
N ALA A 810 7.32 -44.33 -6.45
CA ALA A 810 6.56 -44.57 -5.22
C ALA A 810 5.14 -45.06 -5.52
N ARG A 811 4.48 -44.44 -6.50
CA ARG A 811 3.15 -44.84 -6.97
C ARG A 811 3.16 -46.24 -7.56
N GLU A 812 4.13 -46.57 -8.41
CA GLU A 812 4.25 -47.92 -9.00
C GLU A 812 4.47 -49.00 -7.92
N GLN A 813 5.35 -48.75 -6.95
CA GLN A 813 5.60 -49.67 -5.83
C GLN A 813 4.35 -49.86 -4.95
N LEU A 814 3.63 -48.77 -4.66
CA LEU A 814 2.40 -48.85 -3.88
C LEU A 814 1.30 -49.58 -4.66
N GLU A 815 1.13 -49.31 -5.96
CA GLU A 815 0.17 -50.00 -6.82
C GLU A 815 0.46 -51.51 -6.90
N GLU A 816 1.73 -51.93 -6.90
CA GLU A 816 2.10 -53.35 -6.84
C GLU A 816 1.67 -53.98 -5.50
N LYS A 817 1.98 -53.33 -4.37
CA LYS A 817 1.56 -53.76 -3.02
C LYS A 817 0.04 -53.80 -2.85
N VAL A 818 -0.69 -52.90 -3.52
CA VAL A 818 -2.17 -52.85 -3.53
C VAL A 818 -2.75 -53.96 -4.40
N LYS A 819 -2.10 -54.33 -5.51
CA LYS A 819 -2.58 -55.44 -6.38
C LYS A 819 -2.60 -56.79 -5.67
N ASP A 820 -1.67 -57.03 -4.76
CA ASP A 820 -1.61 -58.28 -3.99
C ASP A 820 -2.85 -58.49 -3.10
N GLY A 821 -3.53 -57.41 -2.67
CA GLY A 821 -4.77 -57.46 -1.88
C GLY A 821 -6.07 -57.50 -2.69
N LEU A 822 -6.03 -57.28 -4.02
CA LEU A 822 -7.23 -57.24 -4.89
C LEU A 822 -7.84 -58.63 -5.19
N GLY A 823 -7.16 -59.72 -4.82
CA GLY A 823 -7.56 -61.10 -5.12
C GLY A 823 -8.60 -61.72 -4.17
N GLU A 824 -8.88 -61.08 -3.03
CA GLU A 824 -9.74 -61.63 -1.98
C GLU A 824 -11.23 -61.33 -2.23
N PRO A 825 -12.15 -62.31 -2.15
CA PRO A 825 -13.58 -62.11 -2.45
C PRO A 825 -14.39 -61.51 -1.27
N ASP A 826 -13.74 -60.90 -0.30
CA ASP A 826 -14.32 -60.45 0.98
C ASP A 826 -14.19 -58.92 1.19
N GLU A 827 -14.41 -58.47 2.43
CA GLU A 827 -14.30 -57.05 2.82
C GLU A 827 -12.89 -56.49 2.57
N VAL A 828 -11.85 -57.33 2.55
CA VAL A 828 -10.48 -56.93 2.25
C VAL A 828 -10.35 -56.57 0.76
N GLY A 829 -10.82 -57.43 -0.14
CA GLY A 829 -10.77 -57.12 -1.57
C GLY A 829 -11.59 -55.88 -1.97
N THR A 830 -12.69 -55.60 -1.24
CA THR A 830 -13.48 -54.36 -1.44
C THR A 830 -12.69 -53.13 -1.01
N PHE A 831 -12.07 -53.17 0.17
CA PHE A 831 -11.20 -52.10 0.65
C PHE A 831 -10.04 -51.81 -0.30
N TYR A 832 -9.36 -52.85 -0.80
CA TYR A 832 -8.23 -52.68 -1.72
C TYR A 832 -8.66 -52.08 -3.08
N LYS A 833 -9.89 -52.34 -3.52
CA LYS A 833 -10.45 -51.70 -4.73
C LYS A 833 -10.69 -50.21 -4.52
N GLU A 834 -11.20 -49.82 -3.36
CA GLU A 834 -11.39 -48.41 -2.99
C GLU A 834 -10.04 -47.72 -2.80
N LEU A 835 -9.13 -48.32 -2.04
CA LEU A 835 -7.75 -47.86 -1.84
C LEU A 835 -7.05 -47.57 -3.19
N ASN A 836 -7.21 -48.46 -4.18
CA ASN A 836 -6.63 -48.26 -5.51
C ASN A 836 -7.25 -47.06 -6.26
N ASN A 837 -8.56 -46.85 -6.15
CA ASN A 837 -9.21 -45.70 -6.81
C ASN A 837 -8.75 -44.37 -6.21
N HIS A 838 -8.66 -44.31 -4.88
CA HIS A 838 -8.19 -43.12 -4.16
C HIS A 838 -6.70 -42.87 -4.42
N LEU A 839 -5.88 -43.93 -4.53
CA LEU A 839 -4.46 -43.82 -4.90
C LEU A 839 -4.25 -43.14 -6.25
N VAL A 840 -5.09 -43.47 -7.25
CA VAL A 840 -5.03 -42.82 -8.56
C VAL A 840 -5.32 -41.32 -8.43
N THR A 841 -6.40 -40.96 -7.73
CA THR A 841 -6.81 -39.56 -7.55
C THR A 841 -5.74 -38.75 -6.80
N ILE A 842 -5.30 -39.22 -5.63
CA ILE A 842 -4.32 -38.53 -4.79
C ILE A 842 -2.96 -38.42 -5.49
N GLY A 843 -2.56 -39.49 -6.19
CA GLY A 843 -1.34 -39.48 -6.98
C GLY A 843 -1.35 -38.38 -8.06
N ASP A 844 -2.46 -38.23 -8.77
CA ASP A 844 -2.63 -37.20 -9.81
C ASP A 844 -2.66 -35.78 -9.21
N GLU A 845 -3.32 -35.60 -8.07
CA GLU A 845 -3.35 -34.32 -7.35
C GLU A 845 -1.96 -33.89 -6.87
N LEU A 846 -1.21 -34.83 -6.27
CA LEU A 846 0.14 -34.57 -5.79
C LEU A 846 1.09 -34.31 -6.97
N GLN A 847 0.94 -35.01 -8.08
CA GLN A 847 1.69 -34.76 -9.31
C GLN A 847 1.43 -33.35 -9.86
N SER A 848 0.16 -32.93 -9.92
CA SER A 848 -0.22 -31.57 -10.35
C SER A 848 0.39 -30.49 -9.44
N HIS A 849 0.37 -30.72 -8.12
CA HIS A 849 0.98 -29.83 -7.14
C HIS A 849 2.50 -29.70 -7.36
N LEU A 850 3.20 -30.83 -7.51
CA LEU A 850 4.66 -30.84 -7.69
C LEU A 850 5.10 -30.25 -9.04
N GLN A 851 4.27 -30.29 -10.08
CA GLN A 851 4.52 -29.61 -11.36
C GLN A 851 4.53 -28.07 -11.23
N GLN A 852 3.80 -27.53 -10.25
CA GLN A 852 3.73 -26.10 -9.97
C GLN A 852 4.77 -25.64 -8.92
N ALA A 853 5.47 -26.59 -8.30
CA ALA A 853 6.44 -26.31 -7.24
C ALA A 853 7.77 -25.73 -7.78
N PRO A 854 8.52 -24.95 -6.97
CA PRO A 854 9.81 -24.38 -7.37
C PRO A 854 10.83 -25.46 -7.75
N SER A 855 11.70 -25.15 -8.72
CA SER A 855 12.71 -26.11 -9.24
C SER A 855 14.00 -26.21 -8.43
N ALA A 856 14.14 -25.45 -7.34
CA ALA A 856 15.36 -25.40 -6.53
C ALA A 856 15.05 -25.49 -5.04
N LEU A 857 15.95 -26.14 -4.29
CA LEU A 857 15.94 -26.17 -2.82
C LEU A 857 16.30 -24.79 -2.27
N THR A 858 15.36 -23.84 -2.25
CA THR A 858 15.57 -22.53 -1.63
C THR A 858 15.54 -22.65 -0.11
N GLN A 859 16.71 -22.56 0.56
CA GLN A 859 16.75 -22.37 2.01
C GLN A 859 16.45 -20.91 2.38
N PRO A 860 15.46 -20.61 3.24
CA PRO A 860 15.38 -19.31 3.87
C PRO A 860 16.44 -19.25 4.98
N THR A 861 17.45 -18.39 4.82
CA THR A 861 18.45 -18.13 5.87
C THR A 861 17.98 -16.96 6.75
N PRO A 862 17.67 -17.14 8.06
CA PRO A 862 17.48 -16.01 8.95
C PRO A 862 18.85 -15.47 9.38
N THR A 863 19.11 -14.19 9.10
CA THR A 863 20.35 -13.51 9.49
C THR A 863 20.37 -13.24 10.99
N LEU A 864 21.03 -14.12 11.77
CA LEU A 864 21.28 -13.91 13.20
C LEU A 864 22.42 -12.90 13.40
N GLN A 865 22.08 -11.67 13.80
CA GLN A 865 23.05 -10.70 14.33
C GLN A 865 23.66 -11.23 15.63
N ARG A 866 24.95 -11.60 15.59
CA ARG A 866 25.75 -11.93 16.78
C ARG A 866 26.03 -10.66 17.60
N LYS A 867 25.36 -10.49 18.74
CA LYS A 867 25.85 -9.66 19.85
C LYS A 867 27.08 -10.32 20.47
N LYS A 868 28.24 -9.68 20.34
CA LYS A 868 29.46 -10.01 21.09
C LYS A 868 29.25 -9.70 22.57
N LEU A 869 29.23 -10.72 23.41
CA LEU A 869 29.52 -10.60 24.85
C LEU A 869 31.01 -10.27 25.01
N ARG A 870 31.31 -9.16 25.70
CA ARG A 870 32.64 -8.84 26.24
C ARG A 870 32.66 -9.28 27.70
N VAL A 871 33.60 -10.19 27.99
CA VAL A 871 34.18 -10.64 29.27
C VAL A 871 33.21 -11.10 30.35
#